data_AF-A0A2H6ERH4-F1
#
_entry.id   AF-A0A2H6ERH4-F1
#
_cell.length_a   1.000
_cell.length_b   1.000
_cell.length_c   1.000
_cell.angle_alpha   90.00
_cell.angle_beta   90.00
_cell.angle_gamma   90.00
#
_symmetry.space_group_name_H-M   'P 1'
#
loop_
_entity.id
_entity.type
_entity.pdbx_description
1 polymer ?
#
loop_
_entity_poly.entity_id
_entity_poly.type
_entity_poly.pdbx_seq_one_letter_code
_entity_poly.pdbx_strand_id
1 'polypeptide(L)'
;MTSLDFDPSFIIEDTSATKCMFYGLGSDGTVGANKNSIKIIGGETDNFAQGYFVYDSKKSGSTTISHLRFGKNPIHSTYLIQKADFVGCHQFGLLEKFDVLKNIKEGGVFLLNSPYLKDEVWNNLPKKVQKQIIDKKLDFYVIDAYVVAKETGMGARINTIMQTCFFAISGILPKDEAIQKIKDAIQKTYGKKGESIVKKNFNAVDQTLEHLNKIKYPESVTSNIELPPVVSPEAPEFVRDVLATLIAGNGDDVPVSKMPDDGTFPSATTKWEKRNIALEVPVWEEDICIQCNKCVIACPHAAIRAKIYDMDLTQNAPDTFKWIEARGKEDKGKAYTIQVAVEDCTGCNLCIEVCPAKDKKEVKKKAINMAPQIPLREKERENFDFFLNIPEYDRTKVKRETVAGSQLLEPLFEFSGACPGCGETPYVKLVSQLFGDRAVIANATGCSSIYGGNLPTTPWAVNKEGKGPSWNNSLFEDNAEFGLGIRLAIDREHEFATEVLKKLRNEVGEELADSILNSKPKTEEEIKVHRENVDKLKSILEKIDSPDSKELLTLIDYLNPRSVWIMGGDGWAYDIGYGGLDHVLASGKNVNILVLDTEVYSNTGGQQSKATGLGAVAKFAAAGKGMPKKDLAKMAIAYGNVYVAQVAMGANDLQTVRAIIEAEQYEGTSIIIAYSPCIAHGYDLKHGFTQQKLAVDSGYWPMFRYNPENIQKGKNPLKLDYKGPKIPLQDYTYNETRYKMLTKSMPERAKKLLALGQEHAKEVWKIYQNMASMDYSHFVKDNEEDK
;
A
#
# COMPACT_ATOMS: atom_id res chain seq x y z
N MET A 1 17.26 -25.34 30.47
CA MET A 1 15.85 -25.32 30.00
C MET A 1 15.53 -23.87 29.69
N THR A 2 15.35 -23.52 28.42
CA THR A 2 15.03 -22.14 27.99
C THR A 2 13.52 -21.90 27.83
N SER A 3 12.70 -22.96 27.90
CA SER A 3 11.23 -22.95 27.93
C SER A 3 10.69 -24.15 28.73
N LEU A 4 9.41 -24.11 29.12
CA LEU A 4 8.69 -25.22 29.77
C LEU A 4 7.86 -25.98 28.72
N ASP A 5 7.86 -27.31 28.79
CA ASP A 5 6.95 -28.15 27.98
C ASP A 5 5.50 -27.96 28.43
N PHE A 6 4.54 -28.00 27.50
CA PHE A 6 3.11 -27.92 27.80
C PHE A 6 2.29 -28.84 26.90
N ASP A 7 1.12 -29.27 27.38
CA ASP A 7 0.15 -30.05 26.62
C ASP A 7 -0.83 -29.12 25.88
N PRO A 8 -0.78 -29.01 24.54
CA PRO A 8 -1.66 -28.13 23.77
C PRO A 8 -3.13 -28.60 23.76
N SER A 9 -3.41 -29.83 24.19
CA SER A 9 -4.77 -30.36 24.30
C SER A 9 -5.47 -29.97 25.61
N PHE A 10 -4.72 -29.47 26.59
CA PHE A 10 -5.27 -29.01 27.86
C PHE A 10 -6.05 -27.70 27.68
N ILE A 11 -7.37 -27.77 27.86
CA ILE A 11 -8.28 -26.63 27.73
C ILE A 11 -9.12 -26.54 29.00
N ILE A 12 -9.19 -25.36 29.62
CA ILE A 12 -10.13 -25.06 30.70
C ILE A 12 -11.49 -24.76 30.07
N GLU A 13 -12.33 -25.78 29.95
CA GLU A 13 -13.59 -25.65 29.22
C GLU A 13 -14.65 -24.87 30.01
N ASP A 14 -15.00 -23.68 29.51
CA ASP A 14 -16.22 -22.98 29.92
C ASP A 14 -17.40 -23.51 29.09
N THR A 15 -18.21 -24.37 29.70
CA THR A 15 -19.45 -24.91 29.11
C THR A 15 -20.65 -23.99 29.30
N SER A 16 -20.51 -22.92 30.08
CA SER A 16 -21.61 -22.02 30.43
C SER A 16 -21.83 -20.86 29.44
N ALA A 17 -20.93 -20.71 28.48
CA ALA A 17 -20.99 -19.69 27.45
C ALA A 17 -20.89 -20.26 26.03
N THR A 18 -21.71 -19.73 25.12
CA THR A 18 -21.62 -19.94 23.67
C THR A 18 -20.40 -19.19 23.14
N LYS A 19 -19.54 -19.88 22.41
CA LYS A 19 -18.26 -19.40 21.85
C LYS A 19 -18.38 -19.27 20.33
N CYS A 20 -18.19 -18.06 19.82
CA CYS A 20 -18.34 -17.76 18.39
C CYS A 20 -17.03 -17.20 17.82
N MET A 21 -16.62 -17.71 16.65
CA MET A 21 -15.49 -17.18 15.90
C MET A 21 -15.94 -16.63 14.55
N PHE A 22 -15.39 -15.48 14.14
CA PHE A 22 -15.72 -14.87 12.85
C PHE A 22 -14.45 -14.49 12.11
N TYR A 23 -14.33 -15.01 10.89
CA TYR A 23 -13.25 -14.73 9.95
C TYR A 23 -13.76 -13.74 8.91
N GLY A 24 -13.14 -12.56 8.85
CA GLY A 24 -13.45 -11.52 7.85
C GLY A 24 -12.18 -10.87 7.32
N LEU A 25 -12.33 -9.88 6.44
CA LEU A 25 -11.22 -9.05 5.95
C LEU A 25 -11.24 -7.65 6.55
N GLY A 26 -10.07 -7.07 6.75
CA GLY A 26 -9.90 -5.69 7.17
C GLY A 26 -10.70 -4.75 6.26
N SER A 27 -11.63 -3.99 6.86
CA SER A 27 -12.59 -3.08 6.21
C SER A 27 -13.86 -3.68 5.60
N ASP A 28 -14.14 -4.98 5.77
CA ASP A 28 -15.43 -5.58 5.34
C ASP A 28 -16.61 -5.31 6.32
N GLY A 29 -16.30 -4.78 7.50
CA GLY A 29 -17.27 -4.42 8.54
C GLY A 29 -17.58 -5.51 9.56
N THR A 30 -16.95 -6.68 9.48
CA THR A 30 -17.13 -7.84 10.39
C THR A 30 -16.91 -7.46 11.86
N VAL A 31 -15.75 -6.87 12.18
CA VAL A 31 -15.43 -6.42 13.55
C VAL A 31 -16.47 -5.41 14.06
N GLY A 32 -16.93 -4.50 13.20
CA GLY A 32 -17.93 -3.50 13.55
C GLY A 32 -19.29 -4.14 13.87
N ALA A 33 -19.72 -5.09 13.05
CA ALA A 33 -20.92 -5.89 13.28
C ALA A 33 -20.80 -6.67 14.60
N ASN A 34 -19.67 -7.34 14.85
CA ASN A 34 -19.43 -8.10 16.08
C ASN A 34 -19.45 -7.23 17.34
N LYS A 35 -18.83 -6.04 17.29
CA LYS A 35 -18.94 -5.04 18.39
C LYS A 35 -20.38 -4.60 18.62
N ASN A 36 -21.20 -4.52 17.57
CA ASN A 36 -22.62 -4.21 17.70
C ASN A 36 -23.39 -5.39 18.30
N SER A 37 -23.15 -6.62 17.83
CA SER A 37 -23.76 -7.83 18.39
C SER A 37 -23.48 -7.99 19.89
N ILE A 38 -22.26 -7.68 20.34
CA ILE A 38 -21.92 -7.64 21.78
C ILE A 38 -22.80 -6.64 22.54
N LYS A 39 -22.98 -5.42 22.00
CA LYS A 39 -23.80 -4.39 22.64
C LYS A 39 -25.29 -4.77 22.68
N ILE A 40 -25.79 -5.41 21.63
CA ILE A 40 -27.17 -5.89 21.58
C ILE A 40 -27.35 -6.99 22.63
N ILE A 41 -26.55 -8.06 22.58
CA ILE A 41 -26.74 -9.20 23.48
C ILE A 41 -26.47 -8.80 24.94
N GLY A 42 -25.35 -8.13 25.24
CA GLY A 42 -25.00 -7.74 26.61
C GLY A 42 -25.80 -6.56 27.17
N GLY A 43 -26.49 -5.79 26.31
CA GLY A 43 -27.30 -4.65 26.72
C GLY A 43 -28.80 -4.94 26.79
N GLU A 44 -29.27 -5.96 26.08
CA GLU A 44 -30.69 -6.28 25.92
C GLU A 44 -31.07 -7.65 26.50
N THR A 45 -30.12 -8.37 27.12
CA THR A 45 -30.32 -9.70 27.73
C THR A 45 -29.55 -9.79 29.06
N ASP A 46 -29.84 -10.80 29.88
CA ASP A 46 -29.10 -11.07 31.13
C ASP A 46 -27.74 -11.77 30.90
N ASN A 47 -27.34 -11.98 29.64
CA ASN A 47 -26.08 -12.62 29.34
C ASN A 47 -24.90 -11.65 29.57
N PHE A 48 -23.84 -12.16 30.18
CA PHE A 48 -22.51 -11.60 30.06
C PHE A 48 -22.02 -11.76 28.62
N ALA A 49 -21.35 -10.72 28.11
CA ALA A 49 -20.80 -10.71 26.77
C ALA A 49 -19.31 -10.33 26.81
N GLN A 50 -18.48 -11.11 26.10
CA GLN A 50 -17.06 -10.84 25.92
C GLN A 50 -16.74 -10.79 24.43
N GLY A 51 -15.85 -9.87 24.03
CA GLY A 51 -15.31 -9.82 22.67
C GLY A 51 -13.82 -9.51 22.66
N TYR A 52 -13.06 -10.33 21.96
CA TYR A 52 -11.65 -10.10 21.63
C TYR A 52 -11.49 -10.14 20.11
N PHE A 53 -10.61 -9.30 19.57
CA PHE A 53 -10.46 -9.12 18.12
C PHE A 53 -8.98 -9.19 17.76
N VAL A 54 -8.62 -10.22 17.01
CA VAL A 54 -7.29 -10.36 16.41
C VAL A 54 -7.31 -9.63 15.08
N TYR A 55 -6.44 -8.63 14.95
CA TYR A 55 -6.22 -7.89 13.72
C TYR A 55 -4.83 -8.25 13.19
N ASP A 56 -4.70 -8.26 11.88
CA ASP A 56 -3.40 -8.15 11.22
C ASP A 56 -2.95 -6.68 11.28
N SER A 57 -1.64 -6.47 11.28
CA SER A 57 -1.00 -5.16 11.16
C SER A 57 -1.14 -4.56 9.76
N LYS A 58 -1.39 -5.37 8.73
CA LYS A 58 -1.83 -4.87 7.42
C LYS A 58 -3.16 -4.12 7.57
N LYS A 59 -3.21 -2.87 7.11
CA LYS A 59 -4.34 -1.96 7.38
C LYS A 59 -5.68 -2.37 6.76
N SER A 60 -5.66 -3.10 5.65
CA SER A 60 -6.87 -3.56 4.97
C SER A 60 -6.61 -4.77 4.07
N GLY A 61 -7.68 -5.53 3.81
CA GLY A 61 -7.59 -6.75 3.00
C GLY A 61 -6.80 -7.88 3.69
N SER A 62 -6.59 -7.77 4.99
CA SER A 62 -5.98 -8.81 5.82
C SER A 62 -7.02 -9.52 6.66
N THR A 63 -6.73 -10.75 7.09
CA THR A 63 -7.68 -11.52 7.88
C THR A 63 -7.88 -10.88 9.25
N THR A 64 -9.13 -10.82 9.69
CA THR A 64 -9.51 -10.46 11.06
C THR A 64 -10.25 -11.63 11.68
N ILE A 65 -9.93 -11.95 12.94
CA ILE A 65 -10.58 -13.04 13.68
C ILE A 65 -11.23 -12.46 14.93
N SER A 66 -12.55 -12.51 14.99
CA SER A 66 -13.30 -12.07 16.17
C SER A 66 -13.63 -13.28 17.04
N HIS A 67 -13.37 -13.18 18.34
CA HIS A 67 -13.69 -14.18 19.34
C HIS A 67 -14.74 -13.62 20.29
N LEU A 68 -15.97 -14.15 20.23
CA LEU A 68 -17.09 -13.71 21.05
C LEU A 68 -17.52 -14.82 22.01
N ARG A 69 -17.87 -14.44 23.24
CA ARG A 69 -18.47 -15.36 24.23
C ARG A 69 -19.72 -14.73 24.83
N PHE A 70 -20.77 -15.54 24.99
CA PHE A 70 -22.06 -15.11 25.56
C PHE A 70 -22.58 -16.17 26.53
N GLY A 71 -22.92 -15.81 27.77
CA GLY A 71 -23.42 -16.77 28.74
C GLY A 71 -24.04 -16.11 29.98
N LYS A 72 -24.76 -16.89 30.79
CA LYS A 72 -25.43 -16.40 32.01
C LYS A 72 -24.49 -16.10 33.17
N ASN A 73 -23.29 -16.66 33.14
CA ASN A 73 -22.27 -16.50 34.17
C ASN A 73 -21.20 -15.49 33.74
N PRO A 74 -20.50 -14.84 34.69
CA PRO A 74 -19.34 -14.02 34.39
C PRO A 74 -18.27 -14.79 33.59
N ILE A 75 -17.77 -14.16 32.52
CA ILE A 75 -16.80 -14.78 31.59
C ILE A 75 -15.38 -14.39 32.01
N HIS A 76 -14.63 -15.36 32.55
CA HIS A 76 -13.23 -15.18 32.99
C HIS A 76 -12.19 -15.65 31.98
N SER A 77 -12.61 -16.12 30.80
CA SER A 77 -11.72 -16.68 29.77
C SER A 77 -10.92 -15.59 29.04
N THR A 78 -9.79 -15.14 29.62
CA THR A 78 -8.89 -14.13 29.04
C THR A 78 -7.90 -14.72 28.03
N TYR A 79 -8.38 -15.61 27.15
CA TYR A 79 -7.61 -16.29 26.11
C TYR A 79 -8.47 -16.52 24.84
N LEU A 80 -7.82 -16.83 23.71
CA LEU A 80 -8.51 -17.06 22.43
C LEU A 80 -9.42 -18.31 22.49
N ILE A 81 -10.44 -18.36 21.64
CA ILE A 81 -11.33 -19.53 21.58
C ILE A 81 -10.62 -20.71 20.91
N GLN A 82 -10.50 -21.82 21.63
CA GLN A 82 -9.92 -23.08 21.15
C GLN A 82 -10.98 -24.09 20.70
N LYS A 83 -12.23 -23.97 21.20
CA LYS A 83 -13.40 -24.76 20.78
C LYS A 83 -14.60 -23.83 20.59
N ALA A 84 -15.06 -23.66 19.36
CA ALA A 84 -16.16 -22.76 18.99
C ALA A 84 -17.45 -23.53 18.68
N ASP A 85 -18.57 -23.01 19.18
CA ASP A 85 -19.93 -23.46 18.89
C ASP A 85 -20.42 -22.96 17.52
N PHE A 86 -19.95 -21.77 17.12
CA PHE A 86 -20.30 -21.10 15.87
C PHE A 86 -19.05 -20.58 15.18
N VAL A 87 -18.93 -20.81 13.88
CA VAL A 87 -17.90 -20.18 13.02
C VAL A 87 -18.56 -19.49 11.83
N GLY A 88 -18.30 -18.20 11.67
CA GLY A 88 -18.67 -17.43 10.48
C GLY A 88 -17.45 -17.14 9.60
N CYS A 89 -17.51 -17.47 8.31
CA CYS A 89 -16.51 -17.12 7.31
C CYS A 89 -17.14 -16.15 6.31
N HIS A 90 -16.72 -14.88 6.38
CA HIS A 90 -17.35 -13.80 5.60
C HIS A 90 -16.73 -13.63 4.21
N GLN A 91 -15.76 -14.47 3.84
CA GLN A 91 -15.05 -14.44 2.57
C GLN A 91 -14.70 -15.85 2.10
N PHE A 92 -15.24 -16.25 0.96
CA PHE A 92 -15.03 -17.59 0.40
C PHE A 92 -13.54 -17.96 0.25
N GLY A 93 -12.73 -17.05 -0.29
CA GLY A 93 -11.30 -17.30 -0.54
C GLY A 93 -10.44 -17.55 0.72
N LEU A 94 -10.95 -17.29 1.93
CA LEU A 94 -10.24 -17.67 3.15
C LEU A 94 -10.19 -19.19 3.36
N LEU A 95 -11.14 -19.93 2.79
CA LEU A 95 -11.14 -21.39 2.84
C LEU A 95 -10.00 -22.02 2.05
N GLU A 96 -9.44 -21.30 1.07
CA GLU A 96 -8.28 -21.73 0.28
C GLU A 96 -6.94 -21.47 0.99
N LYS A 97 -6.96 -20.72 2.11
CA LYS A 97 -5.76 -20.18 2.76
C LYS A 97 -5.61 -20.59 4.22
N PHE A 98 -6.72 -20.63 4.95
CA PHE A 98 -6.72 -20.85 6.39
C PHE A 98 -7.57 -22.06 6.76
N ASP A 99 -7.16 -22.75 7.83
CA ASP A 99 -7.98 -23.77 8.47
C ASP A 99 -9.06 -23.11 9.34
N VAL A 100 -10.05 -22.51 8.67
CA VAL A 100 -11.17 -21.78 9.29
C VAL A 100 -11.96 -22.66 10.26
N LEU A 101 -12.02 -23.97 9.99
CA LEU A 101 -12.78 -24.94 10.79
C LEU A 101 -11.91 -25.69 11.81
N LYS A 102 -10.64 -25.30 12.03
CA LYS A 102 -9.74 -25.94 13.01
C LYS A 102 -10.40 -26.06 14.37
N ASN A 103 -10.93 -24.94 14.87
CA ASN A 103 -11.44 -24.80 16.25
C ASN A 103 -12.94 -25.05 16.39
N ILE A 104 -13.69 -25.37 15.32
CA ILE A 104 -15.13 -25.66 15.48
C ILE A 104 -15.32 -27.03 16.15
N LYS A 105 -16.28 -27.13 17.07
CA LYS A 105 -16.65 -28.38 17.75
C LYS A 105 -17.50 -29.29 16.85
N GLU A 106 -17.63 -30.56 17.23
CA GLU A 106 -18.62 -31.47 16.62
C GLU A 106 -20.05 -30.96 16.85
N GLY A 107 -20.88 -30.97 15.81
CA GLY A 107 -22.23 -30.41 15.82
C GLY A 107 -22.28 -28.88 15.85
N GLY A 108 -21.16 -28.20 15.61
CA GLY A 108 -21.11 -26.73 15.55
C GLY A 108 -21.78 -26.17 14.28
N VAL A 109 -22.13 -24.88 14.34
CA VAL A 109 -22.74 -24.16 13.21
C VAL A 109 -21.67 -23.46 12.37
N PHE A 110 -21.68 -23.69 11.06
CA PHE A 110 -20.79 -23.02 10.10
C PHE A 110 -21.59 -22.15 9.13
N LEU A 111 -21.29 -20.85 9.10
CA LEU A 111 -21.87 -19.88 8.19
C LEU A 111 -20.81 -19.41 7.17
N LEU A 112 -21.10 -19.52 5.88
CA LEU A 112 -20.20 -19.10 4.80
C LEU A 112 -20.86 -18.05 3.89
N ASN A 113 -20.16 -16.94 3.68
CA ASN A 113 -20.43 -16.03 2.57
C ASN A 113 -19.75 -16.56 1.29
N SER A 114 -20.53 -16.90 0.28
CA SER A 114 -20.08 -17.60 -0.92
C SER A 114 -20.66 -16.95 -2.18
N PRO A 115 -19.88 -16.80 -3.27
CA PRO A 115 -20.42 -16.43 -4.58
C PRO A 115 -21.20 -17.58 -5.25
N TYR A 116 -21.09 -18.80 -4.72
CA TYR A 116 -21.80 -19.98 -5.20
C TYR A 116 -23.09 -20.19 -4.42
N LEU A 117 -24.17 -20.49 -5.13
CA LEU A 117 -25.50 -20.74 -4.57
C LEU A 117 -25.60 -22.14 -3.92
N LYS A 118 -26.75 -22.43 -3.29
CA LYS A 118 -26.96 -23.62 -2.46
C LYS A 118 -26.58 -24.94 -3.14
N ASP A 119 -26.85 -25.05 -4.45
CA ASP A 119 -26.68 -26.30 -5.20
C ASP A 119 -25.27 -26.45 -5.80
N GLU A 120 -24.46 -25.38 -5.77
CA GLU A 120 -23.13 -25.33 -6.38
C GLU A 120 -22.01 -25.27 -5.34
N VAL A 121 -22.26 -24.65 -4.19
CA VAL A 121 -21.25 -24.35 -3.18
C VAL A 121 -20.47 -25.58 -2.74
N TRP A 122 -21.14 -26.73 -2.55
CA TRP A 122 -20.49 -27.95 -2.10
C TRP A 122 -19.36 -28.40 -3.04
N ASN A 123 -19.58 -28.33 -4.35
CA ASN A 123 -18.62 -28.77 -5.37
C ASN A 123 -17.40 -27.84 -5.49
N ASN A 124 -17.49 -26.63 -4.93
CA ASN A 124 -16.42 -25.64 -4.97
C ASN A 124 -15.61 -25.58 -3.66
N LEU A 125 -16.00 -26.33 -2.62
CA LEU A 125 -15.26 -26.37 -1.36
C LEU A 125 -13.97 -27.21 -1.49
N PRO A 126 -12.86 -26.79 -0.85
CA PRO A 126 -11.68 -27.64 -0.72
C PRO A 126 -11.98 -28.96 -0.01
N LYS A 127 -11.29 -30.02 -0.41
CA LYS A 127 -11.42 -31.38 0.13
C LYS A 127 -11.27 -31.44 1.66
N LYS A 128 -10.29 -30.71 2.20
CA LYS A 128 -10.08 -30.59 3.66
C LYS A 128 -11.30 -29.99 4.37
N VAL A 129 -11.92 -28.96 3.78
CA VAL A 129 -13.09 -28.29 4.34
C VAL A 129 -14.31 -29.22 4.31
N GLN A 130 -14.57 -29.91 3.19
CA GLN A 130 -15.64 -30.91 3.12
C GLN A 130 -15.46 -32.00 4.17
N LYS A 131 -14.22 -32.52 4.32
CA LYS A 131 -13.90 -33.53 5.34
C LYS A 131 -14.21 -33.04 6.75
N GLN A 132 -13.81 -31.82 7.10
CA GLN A 132 -14.12 -31.25 8.42
C GLN A 132 -15.62 -31.04 8.65
N ILE A 133 -16.38 -30.65 7.62
CA ILE A 133 -17.85 -30.51 7.71
C ILE A 133 -18.49 -31.87 8.03
N ILE A 134 -18.09 -32.93 7.33
CA ILE A 134 -18.62 -34.29 7.52
C ILE A 134 -18.18 -34.88 8.86
N ASP A 135 -16.86 -34.93 9.11
CA ASP A 135 -16.29 -35.58 10.29
C ASP A 135 -16.82 -34.94 11.59
N LYS A 136 -17.04 -33.61 11.58
CA LYS A 136 -17.57 -32.86 12.71
C LYS A 136 -19.09 -32.69 12.67
N LYS A 137 -19.81 -33.27 11.70
CA LYS A 137 -21.28 -33.22 11.57
C LYS A 137 -21.83 -31.80 11.69
N LEU A 138 -21.25 -30.85 10.95
CA LEU A 138 -21.55 -29.43 11.10
C LEU A 138 -22.92 -29.05 10.55
N ASP A 139 -23.58 -28.12 11.22
CA ASP A 139 -24.75 -27.44 10.68
C ASP A 139 -24.29 -26.33 9.71
N PHE A 140 -24.31 -26.64 8.41
CA PHE A 140 -23.73 -25.78 7.38
C PHE A 140 -24.75 -24.86 6.71
N TYR A 141 -24.47 -23.56 6.69
CA TYR A 141 -25.29 -22.50 6.10
C TYR A 141 -24.48 -21.64 5.13
N VAL A 142 -25.13 -21.21 4.04
CA VAL A 142 -24.52 -20.41 2.97
C VAL A 142 -25.43 -19.26 2.56
N ILE A 143 -24.81 -18.13 2.22
CA ILE A 143 -25.44 -16.95 1.63
C ILE A 143 -24.47 -16.25 0.66
N ASP A 144 -24.99 -15.67 -0.42
CA ASP A 144 -24.23 -14.65 -1.18
C ASP A 144 -24.59 -13.26 -0.65
N ALA A 145 -23.82 -12.79 0.33
CA ALA A 145 -24.09 -11.51 0.97
C ALA A 145 -23.80 -10.32 0.03
N TYR A 146 -22.98 -10.49 -1.00
CA TYR A 146 -22.66 -9.43 -1.95
C TYR A 146 -23.82 -9.18 -2.92
N VAL A 147 -24.46 -10.24 -3.41
CA VAL A 147 -25.68 -10.14 -4.22
C VAL A 147 -26.79 -9.48 -3.41
N VAL A 148 -27.03 -9.95 -2.18
CA VAL A 148 -28.05 -9.35 -1.30
C VAL A 148 -27.73 -7.87 -1.02
N ALA A 149 -26.46 -7.52 -0.79
CA ALA A 149 -26.06 -6.13 -0.58
C ALA A 149 -26.27 -5.26 -1.82
N LYS A 150 -26.03 -5.79 -3.02
CA LYS A 150 -26.26 -5.10 -4.30
C LYS A 150 -27.74 -4.85 -4.55
N GLU A 151 -28.57 -5.88 -4.39
CA GLU A 151 -30.02 -5.83 -4.64
C GLU A 151 -30.76 -4.92 -3.64
N THR A 152 -30.30 -4.88 -2.39
CA THR A 152 -30.85 -4.01 -1.34
C THR A 152 -30.27 -2.59 -1.38
N GLY A 153 -29.33 -2.31 -2.29
CA GLY A 153 -28.71 -0.99 -2.46
C GLY A 153 -27.74 -0.59 -1.35
N MET A 154 -27.14 -1.57 -0.67
CA MET A 154 -26.08 -1.40 0.34
C MET A 154 -24.66 -1.42 -0.26
N GLY A 155 -24.53 -1.66 -1.57
CA GLY A 155 -23.24 -1.68 -2.26
C GLY A 155 -22.46 -2.95 -1.92
N ALA A 156 -21.19 -2.82 -1.54
CA ALA A 156 -20.33 -3.94 -1.16
C ALA A 156 -20.31 -4.24 0.36
N ARG A 157 -21.27 -3.70 1.13
CA ARG A 157 -21.30 -3.83 2.59
C ARG A 157 -22.12 -5.05 3.01
N ILE A 158 -21.43 -6.08 3.48
CA ILE A 158 -22.05 -7.34 3.91
C ILE A 158 -22.30 -7.43 5.43
N ASN A 159 -21.82 -6.46 6.20
CA ASN A 159 -21.80 -6.50 7.66
C ASN A 159 -23.19 -6.69 8.30
N THR A 160 -24.21 -5.95 7.86
CA THR A 160 -25.59 -6.10 8.37
C THR A 160 -26.16 -7.48 8.00
N ILE A 161 -25.90 -7.95 6.78
CA ILE A 161 -26.39 -9.25 6.27
C ILE A 161 -25.79 -10.40 7.07
N MET A 162 -24.46 -10.42 7.23
CA MET A 162 -23.78 -11.46 8.00
C MET A 162 -24.15 -11.43 9.49
N GLN A 163 -24.37 -10.22 10.05
CA GLN A 163 -24.88 -10.06 11.40
C GLN A 163 -26.28 -10.66 11.56
N THR A 164 -27.19 -10.38 10.63
CA THR A 164 -28.55 -10.95 10.63
C THR A 164 -28.50 -12.48 10.54
N CYS A 165 -27.63 -13.04 9.70
CA CYS A 165 -27.43 -14.49 9.64
C CYS A 165 -27.00 -15.02 11.02
N PHE A 166 -25.98 -14.44 11.64
CA PHE A 166 -25.52 -14.87 12.97
C PHE A 166 -26.64 -14.92 14.01
N PHE A 167 -27.45 -13.87 14.11
CA PHE A 167 -28.58 -13.85 15.06
C PHE A 167 -29.65 -14.89 14.73
N ALA A 168 -29.91 -15.17 13.44
CA ALA A 168 -30.92 -16.11 13.02
C ALA A 168 -30.57 -17.59 13.29
N ILE A 169 -29.28 -17.94 13.28
CA ILE A 169 -28.81 -19.35 13.35
C ILE A 169 -27.83 -19.66 14.49
N SER A 170 -27.42 -18.69 15.31
CA SER A 170 -26.50 -18.95 16.44
C SER A 170 -27.14 -19.66 17.64
N GLY A 171 -28.47 -19.57 17.79
CA GLY A 171 -29.19 -20.16 18.93
C GLY A 171 -28.99 -19.42 20.27
N ILE A 172 -28.32 -18.26 20.28
CA ILE A 172 -28.13 -17.45 21.51
C ILE A 172 -29.45 -16.81 21.96
N LEU A 173 -30.28 -16.41 21.00
CA LEU A 173 -31.61 -15.86 21.22
C LEU A 173 -32.63 -16.63 20.36
N PRO A 174 -33.91 -16.71 20.80
CA PRO A 174 -34.99 -17.14 19.93
C PRO A 174 -35.02 -16.30 18.65
N LYS A 175 -35.24 -16.95 17.49
CA LYS A 175 -35.12 -16.32 16.17
C LYS A 175 -35.96 -15.05 16.01
N ASP A 176 -37.23 -15.08 16.42
CA ASP A 176 -38.13 -13.94 16.26
C ASP A 176 -37.73 -12.76 17.17
N GLU A 177 -37.28 -13.06 18.39
CA GLU A 177 -36.74 -12.05 19.31
C GLU A 177 -35.46 -11.42 18.75
N ALA A 178 -34.56 -12.24 18.20
CA ALA A 178 -33.31 -11.79 17.61
C ALA A 178 -33.54 -10.84 16.42
N ILE A 179 -34.49 -11.17 15.54
CA ILE A 179 -34.86 -10.33 14.39
C ILE A 179 -35.44 -8.99 14.87
N GLN A 180 -36.32 -9.01 15.87
CA GLN A 180 -36.91 -7.79 16.41
C GLN A 180 -35.83 -6.88 17.03
N LYS A 181 -34.92 -7.44 17.84
CA LYS A 181 -33.81 -6.69 18.45
C LYS A 181 -32.88 -6.06 17.41
N ILE A 182 -32.62 -6.74 16.29
CA ILE A 182 -31.86 -6.16 15.17
C ILE A 182 -32.59 -4.95 14.59
N LYS A 183 -33.89 -5.08 14.28
CA LYS A 183 -34.70 -3.99 13.70
C LYS A 183 -34.76 -2.79 14.67
N ASP A 184 -34.90 -3.03 15.97
CA ASP A 184 -34.86 -1.98 17.00
C ASP A 184 -33.49 -1.27 17.07
N ALA A 185 -32.40 -2.03 17.01
CA ALA A 185 -31.04 -1.48 16.98
C ALA A 185 -30.76 -0.65 15.72
N ILE A 186 -31.25 -1.10 14.56
CA ILE A 186 -31.21 -0.35 13.30
C ILE A 186 -31.98 0.98 13.44
N GLN A 187 -33.19 0.95 14.00
CA GLN A 187 -34.00 2.17 14.22
C GLN A 187 -33.27 3.16 15.14
N LYS A 188 -32.70 2.67 16.25
CA LYS A 188 -31.93 3.50 17.20
C LYS A 188 -30.69 4.12 16.55
N THR A 189 -29.99 3.37 15.70
CA THR A 189 -28.72 3.79 15.08
C THR A 189 -28.93 4.69 13.87
N TYR A 190 -29.90 4.36 13.02
CA TYR A 190 -30.09 4.98 11.69
C TYR A 190 -31.34 5.85 11.60
N GLY A 191 -32.22 5.86 12.60
CA GLY A 191 -33.43 6.72 12.59
C GLY A 191 -33.10 8.20 12.40
N LYS A 192 -32.00 8.67 13.00
CA LYS A 192 -31.51 10.05 12.83
C LYS A 192 -30.95 10.35 11.43
N LYS A 193 -30.70 9.33 10.60
CA LYS A 193 -30.16 9.48 9.23
C LYS A 193 -31.26 9.48 8.16
N GLY A 194 -32.53 9.29 8.55
CA GLY A 194 -33.69 9.34 7.66
C GLY A 194 -34.36 7.98 7.43
N GLU A 195 -35.68 8.01 7.25
CA GLU A 195 -36.54 6.82 7.14
C GLU A 195 -36.18 5.90 5.95
N SER A 196 -35.71 6.48 4.84
CA SER A 196 -35.28 5.72 3.66
C SER A 196 -34.08 4.81 3.96
N ILE A 197 -33.16 5.23 4.81
CA ILE A 197 -32.00 4.43 5.23
C ILE A 197 -32.46 3.29 6.15
N VAL A 198 -33.37 3.56 7.08
CA VAL A 198 -33.96 2.55 7.95
C VAL A 198 -34.67 1.48 7.12
N LYS A 199 -35.56 1.88 6.22
CA LYS A 199 -36.30 0.96 5.33
C LYS A 199 -35.37 0.08 4.50
N LYS A 200 -34.27 0.63 3.96
CA LYS A 200 -33.24 -0.16 3.26
C LYS A 200 -32.61 -1.22 4.16
N ASN A 201 -32.27 -0.87 5.40
CA ASN A 201 -31.69 -1.82 6.34
C ASN A 201 -32.72 -2.89 6.78
N PHE A 202 -34.01 -2.54 6.92
CA PHE A 202 -35.05 -3.54 7.19
C PHE A 202 -35.23 -4.50 6.02
N ASN A 203 -35.33 -3.98 4.80
CA ASN A 203 -35.39 -4.81 3.59
C ASN A 203 -34.18 -5.73 3.49
N ALA A 204 -32.98 -5.25 3.85
CA ALA A 204 -31.79 -6.07 3.91
C ALA A 204 -31.89 -7.22 4.91
N VAL A 205 -32.45 -6.98 6.11
CA VAL A 205 -32.68 -8.04 7.10
C VAL A 205 -33.63 -9.09 6.54
N ASP A 206 -34.73 -8.68 5.94
CA ASP A 206 -35.75 -9.60 5.42
C ASP A 206 -35.19 -10.43 4.24
N GLN A 207 -34.55 -9.77 3.26
CA GLN A 207 -33.89 -10.42 2.12
C GLN A 207 -32.77 -11.37 2.56
N THR A 208 -32.04 -11.05 3.63
CA THR A 208 -31.02 -11.94 4.19
C THR A 208 -31.61 -13.27 4.62
N LEU A 209 -32.77 -13.24 5.31
CA LEU A 209 -33.40 -14.46 5.82
C LEU A 209 -33.94 -15.34 4.67
N GLU A 210 -34.38 -14.74 3.58
CA GLU A 210 -34.82 -15.46 2.37
C GLU A 210 -33.66 -16.12 1.63
N HIS A 211 -32.48 -15.49 1.64
CA HIS A 211 -31.28 -15.98 0.93
C HIS A 211 -30.35 -16.85 1.80
N LEU A 212 -30.64 -17.00 3.10
CA LEU A 212 -29.87 -17.85 4.00
C LEU A 212 -30.31 -19.31 3.85
N ASN A 213 -29.42 -20.13 3.28
CA ASN A 213 -29.74 -21.52 2.95
C ASN A 213 -28.99 -22.50 3.86
N LYS A 214 -29.71 -23.47 4.45
CA LYS A 214 -29.09 -24.65 5.09
C LYS A 214 -28.70 -25.65 4.01
N ILE A 215 -27.45 -26.08 4.01
CA ILE A 215 -26.89 -26.98 3.00
C ILE A 215 -27.04 -28.43 3.47
N LYS A 216 -27.67 -29.25 2.63
CA LYS A 216 -27.60 -30.71 2.75
C LYS A 216 -26.38 -31.17 1.96
N TYR A 217 -25.46 -31.86 2.63
CA TYR A 217 -24.22 -32.35 2.02
C TYR A 217 -24.13 -33.88 2.07
N PRO A 218 -23.40 -34.52 1.15
CA PRO A 218 -23.17 -35.97 1.15
C PRO A 218 -22.40 -36.45 2.39
N GLU A 219 -22.53 -37.74 2.71
CA GLU A 219 -21.78 -38.38 3.82
C GLU A 219 -20.30 -38.65 3.48
N SER A 220 -19.89 -38.43 2.24
CA SER A 220 -18.52 -38.63 1.78
C SER A 220 -17.98 -37.39 1.09
N VAL A 221 -16.65 -37.25 1.14
CA VAL A 221 -15.92 -36.17 0.47
C VAL A 221 -15.97 -36.39 -1.04
N THR A 222 -16.40 -35.37 -1.78
CA THR A 222 -16.53 -35.42 -3.25
C THR A 222 -15.56 -34.48 -3.97
N SER A 223 -14.96 -33.54 -3.26
CA SER A 223 -14.04 -32.55 -3.85
C SER A 223 -12.66 -33.12 -4.14
N ASN A 224 -12.12 -32.78 -5.31
CA ASN A 224 -10.73 -33.00 -5.69
C ASN A 224 -9.88 -31.72 -5.53
N ILE A 225 -10.46 -30.64 -5.00
CA ILE A 225 -9.77 -29.36 -4.80
C ILE A 225 -8.90 -29.48 -3.54
N GLU A 226 -7.59 -29.60 -3.72
CA GLU A 226 -6.64 -29.57 -2.61
C GLU A 226 -6.32 -28.12 -2.21
N LEU A 227 -5.92 -27.93 -0.96
CA LEU A 227 -5.42 -26.61 -0.54
C LEU A 227 -4.06 -26.36 -1.18
N PRO A 228 -3.86 -25.21 -1.84
CA PRO A 228 -2.55 -24.87 -2.35
C PRO A 228 -1.55 -24.70 -1.20
N PRO A 229 -0.24 -24.88 -1.46
CA PRO A 229 0.77 -24.50 -0.48
C PRO A 229 0.67 -23.00 -0.19
N VAL A 230 1.01 -22.60 1.05
CA VAL A 230 0.87 -21.21 1.52
C VAL A 230 1.73 -20.24 0.70
N VAL A 231 2.89 -20.72 0.26
CA VAL A 231 3.81 -20.04 -0.67
C VAL A 231 4.26 -21.05 -1.73
N SER A 232 4.77 -20.58 -2.86
CA SER A 232 5.17 -21.49 -3.93
C SER A 232 6.39 -22.36 -3.53
N PRO A 233 6.50 -23.59 -4.06
CA PRO A 233 7.67 -24.45 -3.81
C PRO A 233 9.00 -23.84 -4.26
N GLU A 234 8.98 -22.94 -5.23
CA GLU A 234 10.13 -22.20 -5.76
C GLU A 234 10.61 -21.09 -4.82
N ALA A 235 9.85 -20.74 -3.78
CA ALA A 235 10.23 -19.74 -2.81
C ALA A 235 11.51 -20.16 -2.04
N PRO A 236 12.37 -19.21 -1.61
CA PRO A 236 13.57 -19.52 -0.82
C PRO A 236 13.26 -20.31 0.46
N GLU A 237 14.24 -21.06 0.96
CA GLU A 237 14.07 -21.94 2.15
C GLU A 237 13.49 -21.19 3.36
N PHE A 238 14.04 -20.03 3.71
CA PHE A 238 13.50 -19.22 4.81
C PHE A 238 12.04 -18.80 4.60
N VAL A 239 11.64 -18.54 3.35
CA VAL A 239 10.25 -18.20 3.01
C VAL A 239 9.34 -19.41 3.20
N ARG A 240 9.76 -20.60 2.78
CA ARG A 240 8.96 -21.83 2.91
C ARG A 240 8.86 -22.33 4.35
N ASP A 241 9.97 -22.28 5.10
CA ASP A 241 10.06 -22.88 6.42
C ASP A 241 9.56 -21.97 7.53
N VAL A 242 9.83 -20.66 7.42
CA VAL A 242 9.55 -19.68 8.47
C VAL A 242 8.39 -18.77 8.08
N LEU A 243 8.51 -18.09 6.93
CA LEU A 243 7.50 -17.09 6.56
C LEU A 243 6.16 -17.73 6.20
N ALA A 244 6.13 -18.88 5.55
CA ALA A 244 4.90 -19.60 5.24
C ALA A 244 4.13 -19.98 6.51
N THR A 245 4.84 -20.38 7.56
CA THR A 245 4.26 -20.69 8.88
C THR A 245 3.64 -19.46 9.52
N LEU A 246 4.32 -18.30 9.44
CA LEU A 246 3.80 -17.00 9.89
C LEU A 246 2.56 -16.57 9.07
N ILE A 247 2.62 -16.67 7.74
CA ILE A 247 1.53 -16.33 6.82
C ILE A 247 0.30 -17.20 7.08
N ALA A 248 0.50 -18.48 7.39
CA ALA A 248 -0.58 -19.41 7.73
C ALA A 248 -1.25 -19.13 9.09
N GLY A 249 -0.73 -18.18 9.87
CA GLY A 249 -1.23 -17.85 11.21
C GLY A 249 -0.75 -18.81 12.31
N ASN A 250 0.33 -19.55 12.08
CA ASN A 250 0.92 -20.49 13.04
C ASN A 250 2.28 -19.98 13.55
N GLY A 251 2.44 -18.66 13.67
CA GLY A 251 3.71 -18.03 14.05
C GLY A 251 4.24 -18.44 15.43
N ASP A 252 3.34 -18.74 16.37
CA ASP A 252 3.68 -19.23 17.70
C ASP A 252 4.38 -20.60 17.69
N ASP A 253 4.27 -21.36 16.59
CA ASP A 253 4.91 -22.66 16.41
C ASP A 253 6.37 -22.54 15.90
N VAL A 254 6.82 -21.33 15.52
CA VAL A 254 8.18 -21.11 15.02
C VAL A 254 9.17 -21.05 16.19
N PRO A 255 10.19 -21.93 16.24
CA PRO A 255 11.16 -21.93 17.33
C PRO A 255 12.11 -20.73 17.24
N VAL A 256 12.61 -20.27 18.39
CA VAL A 256 13.59 -19.18 18.49
C VAL A 256 14.81 -19.39 17.58
N SER A 257 15.26 -20.64 17.42
CA SER A 257 16.42 -20.99 16.57
C SER A 257 16.20 -20.78 15.07
N LYS A 258 14.97 -20.55 14.62
CA LYS A 258 14.63 -20.24 13.21
C LYS A 258 14.50 -18.73 12.96
N MET A 259 14.56 -17.89 13.99
CA MET A 259 14.48 -16.43 13.87
C MET A 259 15.88 -15.82 13.75
N PRO A 260 16.07 -14.75 12.96
CA PRO A 260 17.31 -13.96 12.95
C PRO A 260 17.58 -13.35 14.34
N ASP A 261 18.84 -13.30 14.76
CA ASP A 261 19.27 -12.79 16.06
C ASP A 261 19.31 -11.25 16.14
N ASP A 262 19.47 -10.59 15.00
CA ASP A 262 19.48 -9.14 14.82
C ASP A 262 18.13 -8.58 14.32
N GLY A 263 17.17 -9.45 14.00
CA GLY A 263 15.88 -9.06 13.42
C GLY A 263 15.92 -8.70 11.93
N THR A 264 17.00 -9.02 11.20
CA THR A 264 17.11 -8.78 9.76
C THR A 264 16.33 -9.83 8.97
N PHE A 265 15.32 -9.38 8.20
CA PHE A 265 14.51 -10.25 7.34
C PHE A 265 14.87 -10.11 5.86
N PRO A 266 14.69 -11.17 5.06
CA PRO A 266 14.96 -11.09 3.62
C PRO A 266 13.98 -10.14 2.91
N SER A 267 14.52 -9.45 1.91
CA SER A 267 13.78 -8.66 0.93
C SER A 267 13.04 -9.53 -0.10
N ALA A 268 12.18 -8.92 -0.91
CA ALA A 268 11.48 -9.52 -2.04
C ALA A 268 10.58 -10.70 -1.66
N THR A 269 9.88 -10.61 -0.53
CA THR A 269 9.08 -11.72 0.01
C THR A 269 7.58 -11.60 -0.24
N THR A 270 7.03 -10.40 -0.50
CA THR A 270 5.59 -10.24 -0.83
C THR A 270 5.18 -10.95 -2.11
N LYS A 271 6.09 -11.10 -3.09
CA LYS A 271 5.80 -11.79 -4.36
C LYS A 271 5.34 -13.25 -4.18
N TRP A 272 5.69 -13.88 -3.04
CA TRP A 272 5.33 -15.25 -2.70
C TRP A 272 3.99 -15.36 -1.96
N GLU A 273 3.40 -14.25 -1.50
CA GLU A 273 2.19 -14.28 -0.66
C GLU A 273 0.89 -14.54 -1.44
N LYS A 274 0.79 -14.03 -2.67
CA LYS A 274 -0.37 -14.18 -3.58
C LYS A 274 -1.71 -14.08 -2.86
N ARG A 275 -2.00 -12.87 -2.36
CA ARG A 275 -3.05 -12.61 -1.36
C ARG A 275 -4.46 -12.95 -1.82
N ASN A 276 -4.77 -12.89 -3.11
CA ASN A 276 -6.05 -13.30 -3.71
C ASN A 276 -7.28 -12.62 -3.06
N ILE A 277 -7.19 -11.31 -2.77
CA ILE A 277 -8.22 -10.56 -2.01
C ILE A 277 -9.20 -9.76 -2.86
N ALA A 278 -8.92 -9.56 -4.15
CA ALA A 278 -9.79 -8.77 -5.02
C ALA A 278 -11.00 -9.58 -5.53
N LEU A 279 -12.20 -9.03 -5.43
CA LEU A 279 -13.38 -9.67 -6.04
C LEU A 279 -13.37 -9.52 -7.57
N GLU A 280 -12.91 -8.37 -8.05
CA GLU A 280 -12.76 -8.05 -9.46
C GLU A 280 -11.34 -7.55 -9.73
N VAL A 281 -10.85 -7.75 -10.94
CA VAL A 281 -9.51 -7.35 -11.41
C VAL A 281 -9.58 -6.64 -12.76
N PRO A 282 -8.61 -5.76 -13.07
CA PRO A 282 -8.57 -5.08 -14.36
C PRO A 282 -8.28 -6.06 -15.51
N VAL A 283 -9.01 -5.91 -16.62
CA VAL A 283 -8.83 -6.62 -17.89
C VAL A 283 -8.46 -5.60 -18.97
N TRP A 284 -7.46 -5.93 -19.78
CA TRP A 284 -6.93 -5.07 -20.83
C TRP A 284 -7.67 -5.26 -22.18
N GLU A 285 -8.09 -4.13 -22.75
CA GLU A 285 -8.69 -3.98 -24.09
C GLU A 285 -7.66 -3.31 -25.01
N GLU A 286 -7.01 -4.12 -25.83
CA GLU A 286 -5.81 -3.75 -26.58
C GLU A 286 -6.08 -2.82 -27.78
N ASP A 287 -7.28 -2.93 -28.36
CA ASP A 287 -7.78 -2.11 -29.47
C ASP A 287 -8.05 -0.65 -29.08
N ILE A 288 -8.43 -0.40 -27.82
CA ILE A 288 -8.68 0.94 -27.27
C ILE A 288 -7.39 1.57 -26.72
N CYS A 289 -6.44 0.74 -26.29
CA CYS A 289 -5.25 1.17 -25.57
C CYS A 289 -4.39 2.17 -26.37
N ILE A 290 -3.87 3.19 -25.67
CA ILE A 290 -2.98 4.22 -26.24
C ILE A 290 -1.53 4.13 -25.72
N GLN A 291 -1.19 3.07 -24.97
CA GLN A 291 0.16 2.78 -24.47
C GLN A 291 0.77 3.93 -23.63
N CYS A 292 -0.05 4.60 -22.81
CA CYS A 292 0.38 5.76 -22.02
C CYS A 292 0.95 5.40 -20.63
N ASN A 293 0.82 4.15 -20.20
CA ASN A 293 1.21 3.61 -18.88
C ASN A 293 0.64 4.36 -17.66
N LYS A 294 -0.40 5.18 -17.82
CA LYS A 294 -1.07 5.85 -16.68
C LYS A 294 -1.70 4.86 -15.69
N CYS A 295 -2.19 3.73 -16.18
CA CYS A 295 -2.70 2.64 -15.33
C CYS A 295 -1.60 2.02 -14.45
N VAL A 296 -0.35 1.96 -14.96
CA VAL A 296 0.82 1.40 -14.26
C VAL A 296 1.32 2.36 -13.19
N ILE A 297 1.47 3.66 -13.50
CA ILE A 297 1.93 4.65 -12.51
C ILE A 297 0.93 4.82 -11.35
N ALA A 298 -0.38 4.72 -11.66
CA ALA A 298 -1.42 4.87 -10.65
C ALA A 298 -1.60 3.65 -9.75
N CYS A 299 -1.05 2.49 -10.11
CA CYS A 299 -1.21 1.28 -9.32
C CYS A 299 -0.45 1.38 -7.98
N PRO A 300 -1.15 1.31 -6.84
CA PRO A 300 -0.50 1.40 -5.54
C PRO A 300 0.23 0.10 -5.11
N HIS A 301 0.11 -0.98 -5.87
CA HIS A 301 0.64 -2.30 -5.49
C HIS A 301 1.54 -2.92 -6.56
N ALA A 302 1.86 -2.19 -7.63
CA ALA A 302 2.58 -2.73 -8.80
C ALA A 302 1.94 -4.00 -9.42
N ALA A 303 0.62 -4.17 -9.23
CA ALA A 303 -0.16 -5.30 -9.73
C ALA A 303 -0.59 -5.18 -11.20
N ILE A 304 -0.30 -4.06 -11.84
CA ILE A 304 -0.44 -3.88 -13.30
C ILE A 304 0.87 -3.29 -13.81
N ARG A 305 1.47 -3.93 -14.81
CA ARG A 305 2.79 -3.60 -15.36
C ARG A 305 2.72 -3.54 -16.87
N ALA A 306 3.71 -2.89 -17.48
CA ALA A 306 3.86 -2.86 -18.92
C ALA A 306 5.30 -3.23 -19.32
N LYS A 307 5.45 -3.94 -20.44
CA LYS A 307 6.75 -4.23 -21.07
C LYS A 307 6.68 -3.93 -22.55
N ILE A 308 7.84 -3.55 -23.10
CA ILE A 308 8.12 -3.53 -24.53
C ILE A 308 9.27 -4.49 -24.78
N TYR A 309 9.12 -5.40 -25.74
CA TYR A 309 10.04 -6.50 -25.96
C TYR A 309 10.01 -6.98 -27.43
N ASP A 310 10.99 -7.78 -27.83
CA ASP A 310 11.11 -8.24 -29.21
C ASP A 310 9.94 -9.15 -29.61
N MET A 311 9.41 -8.93 -30.82
CA MET A 311 8.19 -9.60 -31.30
C MET A 311 8.34 -11.13 -31.33
N ASP A 312 9.55 -11.65 -31.55
CA ASP A 312 9.82 -13.09 -31.61
C ASP A 312 9.45 -13.83 -30.32
N LEU A 313 9.50 -13.15 -29.17
CA LEU A 313 9.10 -13.74 -27.88
C LEU A 313 7.61 -14.06 -27.83
N THR A 314 6.77 -13.41 -28.64
CA THR A 314 5.32 -13.67 -28.70
C THR A 314 4.98 -15.07 -29.23
N GLN A 315 5.90 -15.73 -29.94
CA GLN A 315 5.69 -17.07 -30.51
C GLN A 315 5.53 -18.15 -29.43
N ASN A 316 6.11 -17.94 -28.25
CA ASN A 316 6.04 -18.86 -27.11
C ASN A 316 5.06 -18.39 -26.03
N ALA A 317 4.26 -17.36 -26.32
CA ALA A 317 3.30 -16.82 -25.37
C ALA A 317 2.10 -17.77 -25.19
N PRO A 318 1.50 -17.85 -23.99
CA PRO A 318 0.22 -18.54 -23.81
C PRO A 318 -0.85 -18.04 -24.77
N ASP A 319 -1.80 -18.89 -25.19
CA ASP A 319 -2.87 -18.53 -26.13
C ASP A 319 -3.71 -17.32 -25.66
N THR A 320 -3.81 -17.12 -24.35
CA THR A 320 -4.55 -16.02 -23.73
C THR A 320 -3.72 -14.76 -23.50
N PHE A 321 -2.42 -14.79 -23.81
CA PHE A 321 -1.51 -13.69 -23.56
C PHE A 321 -1.66 -12.61 -24.62
N LYS A 322 -2.02 -11.41 -24.16
CA LYS A 322 -2.33 -10.28 -25.03
C LYS A 322 -1.09 -9.45 -25.35
N TRP A 323 -1.00 -8.97 -26.58
CA TRP A 323 0.05 -8.05 -27.02
C TRP A 323 -0.41 -7.25 -28.25
N ILE A 324 0.18 -6.07 -28.43
CA ILE A 324 0.04 -5.23 -29.64
C ILE A 324 1.39 -4.66 -30.05
N GLU A 325 1.53 -4.17 -31.28
CA GLU A 325 2.76 -3.48 -31.69
C GLU A 325 2.98 -2.20 -30.88
N ALA A 326 4.21 -1.97 -30.43
CA ALA A 326 4.61 -0.77 -29.72
C ALA A 326 4.56 0.46 -30.65
N ARG A 327 3.95 1.55 -30.17
CA ARG A 327 3.73 2.80 -30.95
C ARG A 327 4.88 3.80 -30.86
N GLY A 328 5.85 3.57 -29.97
CA GLY A 328 7.02 4.43 -29.82
C GLY A 328 7.91 4.39 -31.07
N LYS A 329 8.41 5.55 -31.52
CA LYS A 329 9.29 5.61 -32.71
C LYS A 329 10.55 4.73 -32.57
N GLU A 330 11.10 4.65 -31.37
CA GLU A 330 12.29 3.87 -31.03
C GLU A 330 11.99 2.38 -30.80
N ASP A 331 10.70 2.02 -30.72
CA ASP A 331 10.22 0.67 -30.43
C ASP A 331 9.45 0.04 -31.61
N LYS A 332 9.61 0.61 -32.82
CA LYS A 332 8.94 0.09 -34.01
C LYS A 332 9.32 -1.38 -34.25
N GLY A 333 8.33 -2.22 -34.52
CA GLY A 333 8.54 -3.66 -34.70
C GLY A 333 8.68 -4.47 -33.40
N LYS A 334 8.50 -3.85 -32.22
CA LYS A 334 8.44 -4.53 -30.93
C LYS A 334 7.00 -4.77 -30.47
N ALA A 335 6.82 -5.74 -29.59
CA ALA A 335 5.56 -5.99 -28.90
C ALA A 335 5.45 -5.13 -27.64
N TYR A 336 4.21 -4.76 -27.29
CA TYR A 336 3.82 -4.08 -26.07
C TYR A 336 2.71 -4.88 -25.38
N THR A 337 2.85 -5.10 -24.08
CA THR A 337 1.84 -5.76 -23.25
C THR A 337 1.60 -4.97 -21.97
N ILE A 338 0.33 -4.87 -21.56
CA ILE A 338 -0.06 -4.61 -20.17
C ILE A 338 -0.49 -5.93 -19.55
N GLN A 339 0.16 -6.34 -18.46
CA GLN A 339 -0.21 -7.56 -17.73
C GLN A 339 -0.58 -7.24 -16.28
N VAL A 340 -1.54 -8.01 -15.75
CA VAL A 340 -2.06 -7.86 -14.39
C VAL A 340 -1.66 -9.08 -13.56
N ALA A 341 -1.07 -8.83 -12.39
CA ALA A 341 -0.88 -9.82 -11.34
C ALA A 341 -2.21 -9.97 -10.58
N VAL A 342 -3.12 -10.80 -11.10
CA VAL A 342 -4.50 -10.89 -10.59
C VAL A 342 -4.56 -11.33 -9.12
N GLU A 343 -3.60 -12.14 -8.69
CA GLU A 343 -3.52 -12.64 -7.32
C GLU A 343 -3.00 -11.61 -6.32
N ASP A 344 -2.33 -10.56 -6.80
CA ASP A 344 -1.79 -9.47 -5.97
C ASP A 344 -2.59 -8.17 -6.13
N CYS A 345 -3.54 -8.14 -7.07
CA CYS A 345 -4.44 -7.03 -7.26
C CYS A 345 -5.37 -6.88 -6.05
N THR A 346 -5.69 -5.64 -5.68
CA THR A 346 -6.60 -5.33 -4.57
C THR A 346 -7.96 -4.79 -5.03
N GLY A 347 -8.24 -4.79 -6.34
CA GLY A 347 -9.53 -4.33 -6.89
C GLY A 347 -9.85 -2.84 -6.69
N CYS A 348 -8.84 -1.98 -6.53
CA CYS A 348 -9.06 -0.57 -6.13
C CYS A 348 -9.61 0.36 -7.22
N ASN A 349 -9.78 -0.11 -8.47
CA ASN A 349 -10.28 0.66 -9.62
C ASN A 349 -9.46 1.87 -10.09
N LEU A 350 -8.38 2.28 -9.40
CA LEU A 350 -7.58 3.46 -9.78
C LEU A 350 -7.08 3.42 -11.22
N CYS A 351 -6.58 2.27 -11.69
CA CYS A 351 -6.05 2.09 -13.04
C CYS A 351 -7.09 2.41 -14.14
N ILE A 352 -8.37 2.16 -13.86
CA ILE A 352 -9.48 2.44 -14.77
C ILE A 352 -9.84 3.91 -14.69
N GLU A 353 -9.93 4.46 -13.47
CA GLU A 353 -10.28 5.87 -13.25
C GLU A 353 -9.29 6.80 -13.97
N VAL A 354 -7.99 6.51 -13.91
CA VAL A 354 -6.95 7.29 -14.60
C VAL A 354 -6.81 7.00 -16.10
N CYS A 355 -7.44 5.92 -16.61
CA CYS A 355 -7.32 5.57 -18.02
C CYS A 355 -7.98 6.64 -18.90
N PRO A 356 -7.21 7.33 -19.77
CA PRO A 356 -7.75 8.40 -20.60
C PRO A 356 -8.41 7.87 -21.88
N ALA A 357 -8.11 6.63 -22.27
CA ALA A 357 -8.60 6.03 -23.49
C ALA A 357 -10.02 5.47 -23.29
N LYS A 358 -10.92 5.80 -24.23
CA LYS A 358 -12.32 5.40 -24.22
C LYS A 358 -12.69 4.83 -25.58
N ASP A 359 -13.57 3.84 -25.58
CA ASP A 359 -14.14 3.32 -26.82
C ASP A 359 -14.94 4.41 -27.54
N LYS A 360 -14.92 4.40 -28.88
CA LYS A 360 -15.60 5.41 -29.71
C LYS A 360 -17.12 5.22 -29.75
N LYS A 361 -17.60 3.99 -29.55
CA LYS A 361 -19.02 3.61 -29.57
C LYS A 361 -19.62 3.56 -28.17
N GLU A 362 -18.87 3.06 -27.19
CA GLU A 362 -19.30 2.94 -25.80
C GLU A 362 -18.40 3.75 -24.84
N VAL A 363 -18.77 5.00 -24.57
CA VAL A 363 -17.94 5.95 -23.77
C VAL A 363 -17.58 5.45 -22.36
N LYS A 364 -18.36 4.50 -21.81
CA LYS A 364 -18.08 3.88 -20.51
C LYS A 364 -17.02 2.79 -20.58
N LYS A 365 -16.85 2.13 -21.73
CA LYS A 365 -15.81 1.13 -21.97
C LYS A 365 -14.46 1.85 -22.16
N LYS A 366 -13.47 1.49 -21.34
CA LYS A 366 -12.10 2.03 -21.41
C LYS A 366 -11.12 0.97 -21.90
N ALA A 367 -9.85 1.34 -22.05
CA ALA A 367 -8.80 0.37 -22.37
C ALA A 367 -8.49 -0.62 -21.23
N ILE A 368 -8.96 -0.35 -20.01
CA ILE A 368 -8.85 -1.24 -18.86
C ILE A 368 -10.22 -1.20 -18.15
N ASN A 369 -10.80 -2.36 -17.82
CA ASN A 369 -12.13 -2.46 -17.17
C ASN A 369 -12.10 -3.56 -16.08
N MET A 370 -12.97 -3.47 -15.07
CA MET A 370 -13.04 -4.54 -14.04
C MET A 370 -13.83 -5.74 -14.56
N ALA A 371 -13.40 -6.94 -14.17
CA ALA A 371 -14.15 -8.18 -14.34
C ALA A 371 -13.95 -9.10 -13.12
N PRO A 372 -14.87 -10.05 -12.85
CA PRO A 372 -14.73 -11.03 -11.78
C PRO A 372 -13.39 -11.78 -11.84
N GLN A 373 -12.71 -11.90 -10.71
CA GLN A 373 -11.35 -12.48 -10.65
C GLN A 373 -11.35 -14.00 -10.87
N ILE A 374 -12.25 -14.74 -10.23
CA ILE A 374 -12.22 -16.21 -10.18
C ILE A 374 -12.12 -16.86 -11.57
N PRO A 375 -12.96 -16.48 -12.58
CA PRO A 375 -12.88 -17.06 -13.91
C PRO A 375 -11.60 -16.71 -14.69
N LEU A 376 -10.84 -15.72 -14.22
CA LEU A 376 -9.62 -15.23 -14.86
C LEU A 376 -8.35 -15.71 -14.17
N ARG A 377 -8.43 -16.16 -12.91
CA ARG A 377 -7.28 -16.38 -12.02
C ARG A 377 -6.21 -17.27 -12.66
N GLU A 378 -6.58 -18.48 -13.07
CA GLU A 378 -5.61 -19.48 -13.55
C GLU A 378 -4.90 -19.03 -14.83
N LYS A 379 -5.66 -18.60 -15.85
CA LYS A 379 -5.07 -18.13 -17.11
C LYS A 379 -4.22 -16.88 -16.95
N GLU A 380 -4.63 -15.95 -16.08
CA GLU A 380 -3.86 -14.72 -15.86
C GLU A 380 -2.62 -14.96 -14.98
N ARG A 381 -2.61 -16.01 -14.15
CA ARG A 381 -1.41 -16.50 -13.47
C ARG A 381 -0.38 -16.97 -14.50
N GLU A 382 -0.78 -17.83 -15.43
CA GLU A 382 0.09 -18.30 -16.53
C GLU A 382 0.60 -17.14 -17.41
N ASN A 383 -0.29 -16.21 -17.78
CA ASN A 383 0.09 -15.00 -18.52
C ASN A 383 1.09 -14.13 -17.73
N PHE A 384 0.91 -14.00 -16.40
CA PHE A 384 1.81 -13.21 -15.56
C PHE A 384 3.17 -13.88 -15.38
N ASP A 385 3.21 -15.21 -15.23
CA ASP A 385 4.45 -15.97 -15.16
C ASP A 385 5.25 -15.86 -16.47
N PHE A 386 4.58 -15.92 -17.62
CA PHE A 386 5.21 -15.62 -18.91
C PHE A 386 5.74 -14.19 -18.96
N PHE A 387 4.93 -13.20 -18.53
CA PHE A 387 5.33 -11.79 -18.49
C PHE A 387 6.58 -11.52 -17.63
N LEU A 388 6.72 -12.19 -16.48
CA LEU A 388 7.88 -12.06 -15.62
C LEU A 388 9.16 -12.60 -16.30
N ASN A 389 9.04 -13.62 -17.14
CA ASN A 389 10.16 -14.20 -17.88
C ASN A 389 10.63 -13.36 -19.08
N ILE A 390 9.78 -12.46 -19.61
CA ILE A 390 10.19 -11.50 -20.64
C ILE A 390 11.35 -10.62 -20.10
N PRO A 391 12.41 -10.35 -20.88
CA PRO A 391 13.48 -9.44 -20.49
C PRO A 391 12.96 -8.05 -20.10
N GLU A 392 13.59 -7.42 -19.11
CA GLU A 392 13.28 -6.04 -18.75
C GLU A 392 13.77 -5.07 -19.83
N TYR A 393 13.13 -3.91 -19.95
CA TYR A 393 13.56 -2.89 -20.90
C TYR A 393 14.93 -2.34 -20.49
N ASP A 394 15.82 -2.18 -21.47
CA ASP A 394 17.17 -1.66 -21.27
C ASP A 394 17.15 -0.26 -20.64
N ARG A 395 17.58 -0.16 -19.37
CA ARG A 395 17.51 1.07 -18.56
C ARG A 395 18.20 2.25 -19.24
N THR A 396 19.27 2.03 -20.01
CA THR A 396 20.01 3.12 -20.66
C THR A 396 19.27 3.72 -21.86
N LYS A 397 18.25 3.02 -22.38
CA LYS A 397 17.42 3.45 -23.50
C LYS A 397 16.08 4.03 -23.06
N VAL A 398 15.70 3.90 -21.79
CA VAL A 398 14.41 4.39 -21.28
C VAL A 398 14.41 5.91 -21.19
N LYS A 399 13.36 6.54 -21.72
CA LYS A 399 13.04 7.96 -21.46
C LYS A 399 12.39 8.13 -20.09
N ARG A 400 13.17 7.95 -19.02
CA ARG A 400 12.68 7.84 -17.63
C ARG A 400 11.99 9.10 -17.10
N GLU A 401 12.20 10.26 -17.73
CA GLU A 401 11.63 11.57 -17.40
C GLU A 401 10.21 11.74 -17.96
N THR A 402 9.73 10.75 -18.71
CA THR A 402 8.34 10.67 -19.18
C THR A 402 7.54 9.70 -18.32
N VAL A 403 6.23 9.91 -18.24
CA VAL A 403 5.33 8.97 -17.55
C VAL A 403 5.39 7.60 -18.24
N ALA A 404 5.28 7.54 -19.56
CA ALA A 404 5.32 6.26 -20.28
C ALA A 404 6.64 5.50 -20.04
N GLY A 405 7.78 6.18 -20.20
CA GLY A 405 9.11 5.57 -20.05
C GLY A 405 9.41 5.13 -18.62
N SER A 406 9.18 5.97 -17.60
CA SER A 406 9.42 5.57 -16.19
C SER A 406 8.69 4.29 -15.78
N GLN A 407 7.55 4.00 -16.41
CA GLN A 407 6.74 2.82 -16.12
C GLN A 407 7.14 1.55 -16.88
N LEU A 408 8.14 1.64 -17.77
CA LEU A 408 8.81 0.47 -18.36
C LEU A 408 9.94 -0.07 -17.48
N LEU A 409 10.37 0.70 -16.47
CA LEU A 409 11.35 0.26 -15.49
C LEU A 409 10.68 -0.71 -14.50
N GLU A 410 11.41 -1.76 -14.16
CA GLU A 410 11.00 -2.75 -13.16
C GLU A 410 10.68 -2.08 -11.81
N PRO A 411 9.48 -2.28 -11.24
CA PRO A 411 9.16 -1.78 -9.90
C PRO A 411 9.84 -2.62 -8.82
N LEU A 412 10.66 -1.97 -7.99
CA LEU A 412 11.34 -2.61 -6.86
C LEU A 412 10.63 -2.39 -5.51
N PHE A 413 9.35 -2.00 -5.58
CA PHE A 413 8.42 -1.93 -4.46
C PHE A 413 7.07 -2.46 -4.93
N GLU A 414 6.72 -3.68 -4.53
CA GLU A 414 5.59 -4.44 -5.08
C GLU A 414 4.76 -5.16 -4.01
N PHE A 415 3.44 -5.23 -4.26
CA PHE A 415 2.50 -6.05 -3.50
C PHE A 415 2.44 -5.76 -1.99
N SER A 416 2.65 -4.49 -1.60
CA SER A 416 2.69 -4.08 -0.19
C SER A 416 1.36 -4.31 0.55
N GLY A 417 1.42 -4.30 1.89
CA GLY A 417 0.25 -4.39 2.77
C GLY A 417 -0.62 -3.12 2.81
N ALA A 418 -0.39 -2.14 1.91
CA ALA A 418 -1.10 -0.88 1.89
C ALA A 418 -2.57 -1.03 1.47
N CYS A 419 -3.39 -0.01 1.77
CA CYS A 419 -4.81 -0.06 1.46
C CYS A 419 -5.11 -0.09 -0.04
N PRO A 420 -6.22 -0.71 -0.50
CA PRO A 420 -6.72 -0.54 -1.85
C PRO A 420 -6.85 0.95 -2.17
N GLY A 421 -6.13 1.41 -3.19
CA GLY A 421 -6.15 2.82 -3.60
C GLY A 421 -5.27 3.74 -2.75
N CYS A 422 -4.33 3.21 -1.97
CA CYS A 422 -3.41 4.01 -1.14
C CYS A 422 -2.73 5.12 -1.95
N GLY A 423 -2.78 6.36 -1.44
CA GLY A 423 -2.16 7.51 -2.10
C GLY A 423 -0.66 7.64 -1.89
N GLU A 424 -0.05 6.86 -1.01
CA GLU A 424 1.38 6.97 -0.68
C GLU A 424 2.25 6.11 -1.61
N THR A 425 1.87 4.84 -1.81
CA THR A 425 2.72 3.85 -2.49
C THR A 425 3.00 4.10 -3.97
N PRO A 426 2.17 4.81 -4.77
CA PRO A 426 2.57 5.19 -6.13
C PRO A 426 3.86 6.03 -6.19
N TYR A 427 4.08 6.89 -5.19
CA TYR A 427 5.31 7.69 -5.09
C TYR A 427 6.52 6.82 -4.71
N VAL A 428 6.36 5.95 -3.72
CA VAL A 428 7.42 5.01 -3.26
C VAL A 428 7.81 4.04 -4.39
N LYS A 429 6.82 3.51 -5.12
CA LYS A 429 7.03 2.67 -6.30
C LYS A 429 7.83 3.41 -7.37
N LEU A 430 7.49 4.67 -7.66
CA LEU A 430 8.21 5.47 -8.65
C LEU A 430 9.68 5.70 -8.25
N VAL A 431 9.96 5.99 -6.98
CA VAL A 431 11.35 6.06 -6.48
C VAL A 431 12.08 4.73 -6.67
N SER A 432 11.42 3.60 -6.35
CA SER A 432 12.02 2.27 -6.52
C SER A 432 12.34 1.93 -7.99
N GLN A 433 11.51 2.38 -8.94
CA GLN A 433 11.73 2.17 -10.37
C GLN A 433 12.94 2.96 -10.88
N LEU A 434 13.02 4.24 -10.46
CA LEU A 434 14.05 5.15 -10.93
C LEU A 434 15.41 4.85 -10.32
N PHE A 435 15.48 4.51 -9.02
CA PHE A 435 16.76 4.45 -8.29
C PHE A 435 16.95 3.19 -7.45
N GLY A 436 16.00 2.25 -7.48
CA GLY A 436 15.94 1.16 -6.50
C GLY A 436 17.13 0.21 -6.54
N ASP A 437 17.82 0.10 -7.66
CA ASP A 437 19.05 -0.70 -7.81
C ASP A 437 20.27 -0.13 -7.03
N ARG A 438 20.14 1.09 -6.49
CA ARG A 438 21.15 1.76 -5.66
C ARG A 438 20.58 2.57 -4.50
N ALA A 439 19.31 2.37 -4.17
CA ALA A 439 18.62 3.12 -3.13
C ALA A 439 18.90 2.54 -1.73
N VAL A 440 19.07 3.43 -0.75
CA VAL A 440 19.11 3.09 0.68
C VAL A 440 18.03 3.91 1.37
N ILE A 441 17.07 3.24 2.00
CA ILE A 441 15.86 3.84 2.54
C ILE A 441 15.93 3.88 4.08
N ALA A 442 15.90 5.09 4.64
CA ALA A 442 15.57 5.37 6.03
C ALA A 442 14.09 5.73 6.11
N ASN A 443 13.30 4.89 6.79
CA ASN A 443 11.86 5.06 6.84
C ASN A 443 11.36 5.36 8.26
N ALA A 444 10.66 6.47 8.43
CA ALA A 444 10.04 6.83 9.71
C ALA A 444 8.92 5.87 10.06
N THR A 445 8.69 5.66 11.35
CA THR A 445 7.54 4.86 11.80
C THR A 445 6.22 5.53 11.38
N GLY A 446 5.34 4.77 10.73
CA GLY A 446 4.09 5.30 10.19
C GLY A 446 3.44 4.33 9.21
N CYS A 447 2.52 4.80 8.35
CA CYS A 447 1.96 3.94 7.30
C CYS A 447 3.07 3.28 6.47
N SER A 448 4.08 4.07 6.09
CA SER A 448 5.16 3.66 5.22
C SER A 448 6.04 2.57 5.80
N SER A 449 6.27 2.55 7.12
CA SER A 449 6.95 1.42 7.75
C SER A 449 6.05 0.20 7.88
N ILE A 450 4.75 0.39 8.14
CA ILE A 450 3.81 -0.73 8.25
C ILE A 450 3.63 -1.43 6.90
N TYR A 451 3.30 -0.74 5.81
CA TYR A 451 3.19 -1.43 4.52
C TYR A 451 4.56 -1.76 3.91
N GLY A 452 5.64 -1.09 4.35
CA GLY A 452 6.99 -1.22 3.81
C GLY A 452 7.85 -2.27 4.49
N GLY A 453 7.52 -2.71 5.71
CA GLY A 453 8.36 -3.65 6.46
C GLY A 453 7.64 -4.43 7.54
N ASN A 454 6.30 -4.52 7.51
CA ASN A 454 5.58 -5.37 8.45
C ASN A 454 5.71 -6.85 8.08
N LEU A 455 6.38 -7.59 8.96
CA LEU A 455 6.59 -9.03 8.86
C LEU A 455 5.26 -9.80 8.79
N PRO A 456 5.21 -10.96 8.12
CA PRO A 456 6.35 -11.76 7.65
C PRO A 456 6.95 -11.35 6.29
N THR A 457 6.28 -10.51 5.50
CA THR A 457 6.68 -10.24 4.10
C THR A 457 6.98 -8.76 3.84
N THR A 458 8.01 -8.50 3.06
CA THR A 458 8.50 -7.16 2.69
C THR A 458 8.31 -6.89 1.19
N PRO A 459 7.84 -5.69 0.79
CA PRO A 459 7.57 -5.32 -0.61
C PRO A 459 8.81 -4.86 -1.39
N TRP A 460 9.94 -4.65 -0.74
CA TRP A 460 11.18 -4.19 -1.37
C TRP A 460 11.78 -5.32 -2.18
N ALA A 461 11.67 -5.25 -3.51
CA ALA A 461 12.13 -6.30 -4.40
C ALA A 461 13.59 -6.07 -4.83
N VAL A 462 14.15 -7.08 -5.50
CA VAL A 462 15.47 -7.03 -6.13
C VAL A 462 15.30 -7.33 -7.62
N ASN A 463 16.12 -6.69 -8.44
CA ASN A 463 16.17 -6.95 -9.88
C ASN A 463 16.88 -8.30 -10.19
N LYS A 464 17.00 -8.64 -11.48
CA LYS A 464 17.67 -9.88 -11.94
C LYS A 464 19.16 -9.97 -11.54
N GLU A 465 19.82 -8.86 -11.21
CA GLU A 465 21.20 -8.82 -10.70
C GLU A 465 21.28 -8.97 -9.17
N GLY A 466 20.14 -9.14 -8.48
CA GLY A 466 20.08 -9.19 -7.02
C GLY A 466 20.17 -7.82 -6.35
N LYS A 467 20.10 -6.71 -7.10
CA LYS A 467 20.19 -5.34 -6.60
C LYS A 467 18.80 -4.79 -6.32
N GLY A 468 18.60 -4.18 -5.16
CA GLY A 468 17.35 -3.54 -4.78
C GLY A 468 17.51 -2.61 -3.59
N PRO A 469 16.43 -1.94 -3.17
CA PRO A 469 16.51 -1.00 -2.06
C PRO A 469 16.89 -1.71 -0.75
N SER A 470 17.92 -1.21 -0.07
CA SER A 470 18.15 -1.56 1.33
C SER A 470 17.19 -0.73 2.18
N TRP A 471 16.35 -1.37 2.99
CA TRP A 471 15.30 -0.67 3.76
C TRP A 471 15.50 -0.84 5.26
N ASN A 472 15.32 0.26 5.99
CA ASN A 472 15.48 0.30 7.43
C ASN A 472 14.42 1.21 8.07
N ASN A 473 13.93 0.83 9.25
CA ASN A 473 13.09 1.68 10.11
C ASN A 473 13.73 1.71 11.51
N SER A 474 14.25 2.88 11.89
CA SER A 474 14.73 3.14 13.25
C SER A 474 13.53 3.44 14.16
N LEU A 475 13.21 4.71 14.42
CA LEU A 475 12.10 5.12 15.26
C LEU A 475 11.13 6.03 14.51
N PHE A 476 10.22 6.69 15.24
CA PHE A 476 9.28 7.64 14.66
C PHE A 476 9.90 9.04 14.56
N GLU A 477 10.68 9.40 15.56
CA GLU A 477 11.21 10.73 15.83
C GLU A 477 12.55 11.03 15.15
N ASP A 478 13.37 10.01 14.87
CA ASP A 478 14.79 10.14 14.52
C ASP A 478 15.12 9.90 13.04
N ASN A 479 14.10 9.73 12.20
CA ASN A 479 14.31 9.19 10.85
C ASN A 479 15.20 10.10 9.96
N ALA A 480 15.15 11.41 10.17
CA ALA A 480 16.00 12.32 9.40
C ALA A 480 17.47 12.11 9.77
N GLU A 481 17.75 12.10 11.06
CA GLU A 481 19.06 11.89 11.67
C GLU A 481 19.60 10.50 11.32
N PHE A 482 18.73 9.49 11.32
CA PHE A 482 19.06 8.13 10.92
C PHE A 482 19.51 8.07 9.45
N GLY A 483 18.74 8.69 8.55
CA GLY A 483 19.13 8.81 7.14
C GLY A 483 20.41 9.63 6.92
N LEU A 484 20.61 10.68 7.71
CA LEU A 484 21.87 11.44 7.71
C LEU A 484 23.05 10.58 8.17
N GLY A 485 22.89 9.78 9.23
CA GLY A 485 23.90 8.83 9.69
C GLY A 485 24.30 7.83 8.61
N ILE A 486 23.31 7.28 7.89
CA ILE A 486 23.54 6.41 6.73
C ILE A 486 24.35 7.14 5.65
N ARG A 487 24.01 8.39 5.32
CA ARG A 487 24.75 9.19 4.33
C ARG A 487 26.20 9.42 4.77
N LEU A 488 26.43 9.77 6.03
CA LEU A 488 27.76 10.00 6.56
C LEU A 488 28.61 8.72 6.55
N ALA A 489 28.01 7.57 6.87
CA ALA A 489 28.69 6.28 6.77
C ALA A 489 29.07 5.97 5.32
N ILE A 490 28.14 6.08 4.36
CA ILE A 490 28.43 5.84 2.95
C ILE A 490 29.50 6.81 2.42
N ASP A 491 29.47 8.09 2.81
CA ASP A 491 30.52 9.06 2.46
C ASP A 491 31.88 8.56 2.94
N ARG A 492 31.97 8.12 4.21
CA ARG A 492 33.23 7.69 4.80
C ARG A 492 33.77 6.40 4.19
N GLU A 493 32.90 5.42 3.93
CA GLU A 493 33.30 4.17 3.28
C GLU A 493 33.74 4.41 1.83
N HIS A 494 33.07 5.32 1.11
CA HIS A 494 33.49 5.73 -0.22
C HIS A 494 34.87 6.40 -0.19
N GLU A 495 35.07 7.38 0.70
CA GLU A 495 36.37 8.03 0.89
C GLU A 495 37.47 6.99 1.14
N PHE A 496 37.25 6.07 2.07
CA PHE A 496 38.23 5.05 2.41
C PHE A 496 38.50 4.10 1.24
N ALA A 497 37.47 3.64 0.53
CA ALA A 497 37.63 2.83 -0.67
C ALA A 497 38.48 3.55 -1.75
N THR A 498 38.26 4.86 -1.95
CA THR A 498 39.07 5.64 -2.91
C THR A 498 40.51 5.82 -2.46
N GLU A 499 40.78 5.98 -1.16
CA GLU A 499 42.13 6.07 -0.61
C GLU A 499 42.89 4.75 -0.81
N VAL A 500 42.25 3.62 -0.56
CA VAL A 500 42.86 2.28 -0.78
C VAL A 500 43.09 2.03 -2.27
N LEU A 501 42.12 2.38 -3.14
CA LEU A 501 42.29 2.25 -4.59
C LEU A 501 43.47 3.08 -5.11
N LYS A 502 43.72 4.27 -4.57
CA LYS A 502 44.91 5.09 -4.93
C LYS A 502 46.22 4.40 -4.60
N LYS A 503 46.31 3.64 -3.50
CA LYS A 503 47.51 2.86 -3.15
C LYS A 503 47.74 1.73 -4.14
N LEU A 504 46.67 1.07 -4.56
CA LEU A 504 46.69 -0.06 -5.49
C LEU A 504 46.72 0.36 -6.97
N ARG A 505 46.74 1.67 -7.27
CA ARG A 505 46.62 2.24 -8.62
C ARG A 505 47.56 1.58 -9.63
N ASN A 506 48.81 1.32 -9.25
CA ASN A 506 49.81 0.70 -10.14
C ASN A 506 49.58 -0.81 -10.34
N GLU A 507 49.03 -1.49 -9.33
CA GLU A 507 48.77 -2.93 -9.36
C GLU A 507 47.51 -3.27 -10.15
N VAL A 508 46.49 -2.41 -10.08
CA VAL A 508 45.20 -2.61 -10.78
C VAL A 508 45.16 -1.99 -12.18
N GLY A 509 46.12 -1.12 -12.48
CA GLY A 509 46.20 -0.37 -13.72
C GLY A 509 45.69 1.07 -13.58
N GLU A 510 46.53 2.03 -13.95
CA GLU A 510 46.29 3.45 -13.75
C GLU A 510 45.00 3.96 -14.42
N GLU A 511 44.77 3.56 -15.67
CA GLU A 511 43.61 3.97 -16.46
C GLU A 511 42.30 3.52 -15.81
N LEU A 512 42.24 2.27 -15.34
CA LEU A 512 41.05 1.73 -14.68
C LEU A 512 40.80 2.45 -13.35
N ALA A 513 41.83 2.60 -12.53
CA ALA A 513 41.72 3.30 -11.25
C ALA A 513 41.26 4.75 -11.44
N ASP A 514 41.89 5.49 -12.36
CA ASP A 514 41.55 6.89 -12.63
C ASP A 514 40.15 7.04 -13.22
N SER A 515 39.69 6.08 -14.03
CA SER A 515 38.31 6.08 -14.56
C SER A 515 37.27 5.96 -13.44
N ILE A 516 37.57 5.24 -12.36
CA ILE A 516 36.67 5.07 -11.21
C ILE A 516 36.79 6.29 -10.28
N LEU A 517 38.01 6.71 -9.96
CA LEU A 517 38.29 7.79 -9.00
C LEU A 517 37.78 9.16 -9.46
N ASN A 518 37.78 9.43 -10.77
CA ASN A 518 37.37 10.72 -11.33
C ASN A 518 35.92 10.73 -11.82
N SER A 519 35.22 9.60 -11.78
CA SER A 519 33.85 9.46 -12.28
C SER A 519 32.81 10.01 -11.30
N LYS A 520 31.82 10.73 -11.83
CA LYS A 520 30.63 11.20 -11.12
C LYS A 520 29.38 10.89 -11.97
N PRO A 521 28.99 9.61 -12.07
CA PRO A 521 27.98 9.18 -13.04
C PRO A 521 26.59 9.70 -12.63
N LYS A 522 25.86 10.32 -13.57
CA LYS A 522 24.51 10.91 -13.36
C LYS A 522 23.42 10.27 -14.23
N THR A 523 23.82 9.67 -15.34
CA THR A 523 22.93 8.97 -16.28
C THR A 523 23.03 7.46 -16.12
N GLU A 524 22.01 6.72 -16.60
CA GLU A 524 22.02 5.24 -16.55
C GLU A 524 23.20 4.66 -17.35
N GLU A 525 23.58 5.27 -18.48
CA GLU A 525 24.72 4.87 -19.29
C GLU A 525 26.04 5.03 -18.53
N GLU A 526 26.26 6.19 -17.89
CA GLU A 526 27.45 6.44 -17.08
C GLU A 526 27.51 5.52 -15.85
N ILE A 527 26.38 5.27 -15.18
CA ILE A 527 26.29 4.36 -14.04
C ILE A 527 26.65 2.93 -14.46
N LYS A 528 26.16 2.48 -15.63
CA LYS A 528 26.47 1.17 -16.18
C LYS A 528 27.98 1.03 -16.44
N VAL A 529 28.57 1.98 -17.17
CA VAL A 529 30.02 1.97 -17.46
C VAL A 529 30.85 2.01 -16.18
N HIS A 530 30.46 2.83 -15.21
CA HIS A 530 31.13 2.90 -13.90
C HIS A 530 31.11 1.56 -13.17
N ARG A 531 29.94 0.90 -13.11
CA ARG A 531 29.80 -0.42 -12.49
C ARG A 531 30.62 -1.48 -13.19
N GLU A 532 30.63 -1.51 -14.52
CA GLU A 532 31.47 -2.43 -15.30
C GLU A 532 32.96 -2.24 -14.97
N ASN A 533 33.41 -1.02 -14.73
CA ASN A 533 34.78 -0.75 -14.29
C ASN A 533 35.04 -1.21 -12.85
N VAL A 534 34.09 -1.02 -11.93
CA VAL A 534 34.18 -1.57 -10.57
C VAL A 534 34.20 -3.10 -10.57
N ASP A 535 33.42 -3.77 -11.43
CA ASP A 535 33.42 -5.23 -11.56
C ASP A 535 34.74 -5.76 -12.14
N LYS A 536 35.34 -5.04 -13.11
CA LYS A 536 36.70 -5.33 -13.59
C LYS A 536 37.73 -5.17 -12.48
N LEU A 537 37.65 -4.09 -11.70
CA LEU A 537 38.52 -3.85 -10.55
C LEU A 537 38.40 -5.01 -9.54
N LYS A 538 37.19 -5.45 -9.21
CA LYS A 538 36.93 -6.61 -8.33
C LYS A 538 37.67 -7.86 -8.79
N SER A 539 37.53 -8.18 -10.08
CA SER A 539 38.16 -9.36 -10.70
C SER A 539 39.70 -9.32 -10.69
N ILE A 540 40.30 -8.12 -10.67
CA ILE A 540 41.74 -7.92 -10.56
C ILE A 540 42.19 -8.06 -9.10
N LEU A 541 41.50 -7.42 -8.17
CA LEU A 541 41.80 -7.47 -6.74
C LEU A 541 41.76 -8.89 -6.17
N GLU A 542 40.81 -9.72 -6.60
CA GLU A 542 40.74 -11.15 -6.21
C GLU A 542 42.01 -11.95 -6.53
N LYS A 543 42.88 -11.44 -7.42
CA LYS A 543 44.15 -12.07 -7.82
C LYS A 543 45.36 -11.44 -7.11
N ILE A 544 45.18 -10.32 -6.42
CA ILE A 544 46.24 -9.61 -5.71
C ILE A 544 46.18 -10.02 -4.24
N ASP A 545 47.20 -10.74 -3.77
CA ASP A 545 47.32 -11.12 -2.36
C ASP A 545 48.06 -10.04 -1.56
N SER A 546 47.35 -8.95 -1.27
CA SER A 546 47.84 -7.87 -0.40
C SER A 546 46.78 -7.49 0.65
N PRO A 547 47.18 -6.96 1.81
CA PRO A 547 46.22 -6.46 2.82
C PRO A 547 45.30 -5.39 2.25
N ASP A 548 45.85 -4.44 1.48
CA ASP A 548 45.07 -3.37 0.85
C ASP A 548 44.06 -3.92 -0.17
N SER A 549 44.42 -4.97 -0.94
CA SER A 549 43.47 -5.61 -1.88
C SER A 549 42.29 -6.26 -1.16
N LYS A 550 42.58 -7.01 -0.08
CA LYS A 550 41.55 -7.65 0.76
C LYS A 550 40.65 -6.61 1.42
N GLU A 551 41.21 -5.50 1.88
CA GLU A 551 40.45 -4.37 2.44
C GLU A 551 39.56 -3.72 1.37
N LEU A 552 40.08 -3.43 0.18
CA LEU A 552 39.28 -2.81 -0.87
C LEU A 552 38.14 -3.74 -1.34
N LEU A 553 38.34 -5.07 -1.31
CA LEU A 553 37.29 -6.03 -1.64
C LEU A 553 36.10 -5.99 -0.66
N THR A 554 36.29 -5.64 0.61
CA THR A 554 35.17 -5.48 1.57
C THR A 554 34.39 -4.18 1.34
N LEU A 555 35.03 -3.17 0.72
CA LEU A 555 34.50 -1.83 0.51
C LEU A 555 34.08 -1.55 -0.95
N ILE A 556 34.35 -2.47 -1.87
CA ILE A 556 34.27 -2.23 -3.32
C ILE A 556 32.91 -1.70 -3.77
N ASP A 557 31.84 -2.13 -3.10
CA ASP A 557 30.48 -1.72 -3.36
C ASP A 557 30.22 -0.24 -3.02
N TYR A 558 31.03 0.39 -2.19
CA TYR A 558 30.95 1.82 -1.88
C TYR A 558 31.63 2.70 -2.95
N LEU A 559 32.38 2.14 -3.90
CA LEU A 559 32.82 2.87 -5.10
C LEU A 559 31.64 3.17 -6.05
N ASN A 560 30.54 2.43 -5.93
CA ASN A 560 29.33 2.67 -6.70
C ASN A 560 28.47 3.77 -6.05
N PRO A 561 27.82 4.65 -6.84
CA PRO A 561 26.96 5.71 -6.29
C PRO A 561 25.75 5.13 -5.54
N ARG A 562 25.41 5.73 -4.40
CA ARG A 562 24.24 5.37 -3.57
C ARG A 562 23.27 6.53 -3.46
N SER A 563 21.97 6.23 -3.56
CA SER A 563 20.88 7.19 -3.42
C SER A 563 20.22 7.03 -2.05
N VAL A 564 20.49 7.94 -1.12
CA VAL A 564 19.92 7.88 0.24
C VAL A 564 18.55 8.57 0.24
N TRP A 565 17.51 7.83 0.63
CA TRP A 565 16.14 8.31 0.72
C TRP A 565 15.62 8.25 2.15
N ILE A 566 15.07 9.37 2.62
CA ILE A 566 14.46 9.52 3.94
C ILE A 566 12.95 9.65 3.75
N MET A 567 12.21 8.58 4.02
CA MET A 567 10.77 8.50 3.75
C MET A 567 9.94 8.57 5.04
N GLY A 568 8.83 9.30 5.03
CA GLY A 568 7.93 9.30 6.18
C GLY A 568 6.64 10.08 5.95
N GLY A 569 5.66 9.88 6.82
CA GLY A 569 4.38 10.57 6.76
C GLY A 569 4.43 12.00 7.32
N ASP A 570 3.32 12.73 7.20
CA ASP A 570 3.22 14.09 7.72
C ASP A 570 3.40 14.21 9.23
N GLY A 571 2.97 13.21 10.00
CA GLY A 571 3.17 13.22 11.46
C GLY A 571 4.63 13.13 11.90
N TRP A 572 5.50 12.54 11.08
CA TRP A 572 6.94 12.61 11.33
C TRP A 572 7.47 14.00 10.95
N ALA A 573 7.31 14.38 9.68
CA ALA A 573 7.97 15.55 9.12
C ALA A 573 7.48 16.89 9.68
N TYR A 574 6.18 17.00 10.03
CA TYR A 574 5.61 18.25 10.52
C TYR A 574 5.66 18.35 12.04
N ASP A 575 5.60 17.20 12.74
CA ASP A 575 5.43 17.14 14.19
C ASP A 575 6.66 16.59 14.92
N ILE A 576 6.74 15.28 15.15
CA ILE A 576 7.68 14.69 16.13
C ILE A 576 9.13 14.73 15.65
N GLY A 577 9.36 14.48 14.35
CA GLY A 577 10.70 14.46 13.76
C GLY A 577 11.08 15.77 13.06
N TYR A 578 10.29 16.83 13.21
CA TYR A 578 10.57 18.09 12.53
C TYR A 578 11.89 18.73 12.96
N GLY A 579 12.26 18.65 14.24
CA GLY A 579 13.54 19.20 14.73
C GLY A 579 14.75 18.53 14.05
N GLY A 580 14.72 17.20 13.95
CA GLY A 580 15.71 16.42 13.21
C GLY A 580 15.70 16.71 11.72
N LEU A 581 14.51 16.74 11.11
CA LEU A 581 14.34 17.08 9.71
C LEU A 581 14.95 18.45 9.38
N ASP A 582 14.63 19.47 10.18
CA ASP A 582 15.16 20.83 10.02
C ASP A 582 16.71 20.86 10.08
N HIS A 583 17.31 20.10 11.01
CA HIS A 583 18.76 19.96 11.09
C HIS A 583 19.37 19.31 9.83
N VAL A 584 18.73 18.27 9.28
CA VAL A 584 19.18 17.61 8.05
C VAL A 584 19.03 18.53 6.83
N LEU A 585 17.94 19.29 6.75
CA LEU A 585 17.75 20.33 5.73
C LEU A 585 18.91 21.35 5.77
N ALA A 586 19.29 21.81 6.97
CA ALA A 586 20.38 22.76 7.16
C ALA A 586 21.78 22.19 6.83
N SER A 587 21.96 20.88 6.93
CA SER A 587 23.29 20.23 6.78
C SER A 587 23.88 20.34 5.36
N GLY A 588 23.05 20.51 4.34
CA GLY A 588 23.45 20.50 2.93
C GLY A 588 23.97 19.15 2.41
N LYS A 589 23.85 18.07 3.19
CA LYS A 589 24.28 16.72 2.78
C LYS A 589 23.37 16.15 1.69
N ASN A 590 23.95 15.36 0.79
CA ASN A 590 23.22 14.77 -0.33
C ASN A 590 22.28 13.63 0.13
N VAL A 591 21.06 14.01 0.53
CA VAL A 591 19.98 13.10 0.92
C VAL A 591 18.65 13.56 0.30
N ASN A 592 17.80 12.59 -0.01
CA ASN A 592 16.49 12.82 -0.62
C ASN A 592 15.37 12.54 0.37
N ILE A 593 14.61 13.55 0.77
CA ILE A 593 13.50 13.40 1.70
C ILE A 593 12.18 13.30 0.93
N LEU A 594 11.39 12.26 1.20
CA LEU A 594 10.04 12.08 0.66
C LEU A 594 9.01 12.09 1.79
N VAL A 595 8.26 13.18 1.88
CA VAL A 595 7.16 13.34 2.83
C VAL A 595 5.85 12.93 2.16
N LEU A 596 5.25 11.86 2.68
CA LEU A 596 3.98 11.29 2.23
C LEU A 596 2.84 11.95 3.02
N ASP A 597 2.40 13.12 2.55
CA ASP A 597 1.51 14.00 3.31
C ASP A 597 0.04 13.56 3.18
N THR A 598 -0.43 12.85 4.19
CA THR A 598 -1.84 12.45 4.34
C THR A 598 -2.64 13.43 5.18
N GLU A 599 -2.00 14.45 5.72
CA GLU A 599 -2.56 15.49 6.58
C GLU A 599 -3.22 15.00 7.87
N VAL A 600 -2.94 13.76 8.29
CA VAL A 600 -3.38 13.15 9.54
C VAL A 600 -2.42 12.02 9.92
N TYR A 601 -2.42 11.59 11.19
CA TYR A 601 -1.68 10.39 11.58
C TYR A 601 -2.47 9.16 11.13
N SER A 602 -2.26 8.78 9.87
CA SER A 602 -3.04 7.76 9.17
C SER A 602 -2.88 6.36 9.76
N ASN A 603 -1.75 6.05 10.41
CA ASN A 603 -1.53 4.73 11.04
C ASN A 603 -2.33 4.53 12.32
N THR A 604 -2.30 5.51 13.21
CA THR A 604 -2.89 5.43 14.55
C THR A 604 -4.38 5.78 14.57
N GLY A 605 -5.02 5.85 13.40
CA GLY A 605 -6.45 6.03 13.24
C GLY A 605 -6.92 7.48 13.09
N GLY A 606 -6.11 8.34 12.45
CA GLY A 606 -6.55 9.66 11.96
C GLY A 606 -6.53 10.76 13.02
N GLN A 607 -5.44 10.88 13.78
CA GLN A 607 -5.20 12.02 14.67
C GLN A 607 -4.81 13.27 13.87
N GLN A 608 -5.14 14.44 14.40
CA GLN A 608 -4.68 15.72 13.88
C GLN A 608 -3.14 15.79 13.90
N SER A 609 -2.56 16.27 12.80
CA SER A 609 -1.15 16.69 12.67
C SER A 609 -1.05 18.20 12.45
N LYS A 610 0.15 18.78 12.52
CA LYS A 610 0.36 20.16 12.04
C LYS A 610 0.14 20.31 10.53
N ALA A 611 0.12 19.21 9.78
CA ALA A 611 -0.22 19.17 8.36
C ALA A 611 -1.73 19.12 8.09
N THR A 612 -2.58 18.87 9.09
CA THR A 612 -4.04 18.84 8.92
C THR A 612 -4.59 20.18 8.39
N GLY A 613 -5.46 20.10 7.39
CA GLY A 613 -6.08 21.27 6.76
C GLY A 613 -7.04 22.04 7.67
N LEU A 614 -7.20 23.34 7.40
CA LEU A 614 -8.15 24.20 8.12
C LEU A 614 -9.58 23.70 7.92
N GLY A 615 -10.32 23.47 9.02
CA GLY A 615 -11.69 22.95 8.98
C GLY A 615 -11.81 21.43 8.90
N ALA A 616 -10.70 20.70 8.70
CA ALA A 616 -10.73 19.24 8.69
C ALA A 616 -10.98 18.69 10.11
N VAL A 617 -11.87 17.71 10.21
CA VAL A 617 -12.17 16.98 11.44
C VAL A 617 -11.26 15.76 11.53
N ALA A 618 -10.60 15.61 12.68
CA ALA A 618 -9.73 14.48 13.03
C ALA A 618 -9.83 14.21 14.54
N LYS A 619 -9.24 13.12 15.04
CA LYS A 619 -9.09 12.96 16.51
C LYS A 619 -8.23 14.11 17.05
N PHE A 620 -8.61 14.66 18.20
CA PHE A 620 -8.08 15.91 18.77
C PHE A 620 -8.46 17.20 18.00
N ALA A 621 -9.25 17.10 16.94
CA ALA A 621 -9.82 18.21 16.17
C ALA A 621 -11.30 17.96 15.82
N ALA A 622 -12.10 17.50 16.80
CA ALA A 622 -13.50 17.12 16.58
C ALA A 622 -14.39 18.27 16.06
N ALA A 623 -14.06 19.51 16.43
CA ALA A 623 -14.73 20.73 15.97
C ALA A 623 -14.16 21.30 14.65
N GLY A 624 -13.31 20.54 13.96
CA GLY A 624 -12.53 21.05 12.82
C GLY A 624 -11.33 21.89 13.27
N LYS A 625 -10.16 21.61 12.70
CA LYS A 625 -8.91 22.32 13.02
C LYS A 625 -9.07 23.81 12.73
N GLY A 626 -8.81 24.63 13.74
CA GLY A 626 -9.00 26.10 13.67
C GLY A 626 -7.82 26.87 13.11
N MET A 627 -6.66 26.21 12.93
CA MET A 627 -5.44 26.83 12.41
C MET A 627 -5.10 26.30 11.01
N PRO A 628 -4.51 27.11 10.12
CA PRO A 628 -4.02 26.64 8.83
C PRO A 628 -2.96 25.54 8.93
N LYS A 629 -2.72 24.88 7.80
CA LYS A 629 -1.64 23.90 7.65
C LYS A 629 -0.28 24.58 7.89
N LYS A 630 0.64 23.94 8.62
CA LYS A 630 2.04 24.40 8.71
C LYS A 630 2.66 24.33 7.31
N ASP A 631 3.29 25.40 6.83
CA ASP A 631 3.90 25.43 5.51
C ASP A 631 5.37 24.95 5.57
N LEU A 632 5.56 23.62 5.58
CA LEU A 632 6.89 23.00 5.62
C LEU A 632 7.72 23.34 4.38
N ALA A 633 7.09 23.47 3.21
CA ALA A 633 7.79 23.75 1.97
C ALA A 633 8.42 25.15 2.01
N LYS A 634 7.66 26.16 2.45
CA LYS A 634 8.18 27.52 2.65
C LYS A 634 9.30 27.59 3.68
N MET A 635 9.21 26.81 4.76
CA MET A 635 10.28 26.71 5.76
C MET A 635 11.56 26.14 5.15
N ALA A 636 11.46 25.07 4.36
CA ALA A 636 12.61 24.48 3.68
C ALA A 636 13.23 25.43 2.63
N ILE A 637 12.40 26.15 1.86
CA ILE A 637 12.88 27.15 0.88
C ILE A 637 13.70 28.25 1.56
N ALA A 638 13.40 28.59 2.82
CA ALA A 638 14.08 29.67 3.53
C ALA A 638 15.59 29.43 3.73
N TYR A 639 16.07 28.18 3.67
CA TYR A 639 17.50 27.86 3.69
C TYR A 639 18.23 28.31 2.40
N GLY A 640 17.53 28.40 1.27
CA GLY A 640 18.08 28.82 -0.02
C GLY A 640 18.92 27.77 -0.77
N ASN A 641 19.50 26.80 -0.07
CA ASN A 641 20.32 25.71 -0.62
C ASN A 641 19.65 24.32 -0.54
N VAL A 642 18.34 24.28 -0.37
CA VAL A 642 17.57 23.02 -0.32
C VAL A 642 16.72 22.93 -1.58
N TYR A 643 16.76 21.80 -2.30
CA TYR A 643 15.79 21.54 -3.37
C TYR A 643 14.42 21.22 -2.75
N VAL A 644 13.36 21.93 -3.16
CA VAL A 644 12.01 21.74 -2.60
C VAL A 644 11.01 21.51 -3.71
N ALA A 645 10.26 20.41 -3.66
CA ALA A 645 9.14 20.18 -4.57
C ALA A 645 7.87 19.84 -3.81
N GLN A 646 6.76 20.45 -4.22
CA GLN A 646 5.43 20.07 -3.75
C GLN A 646 4.66 19.44 -4.91
N VAL A 647 4.32 18.15 -4.76
CA VAL A 647 3.84 17.30 -5.85
C VAL A 647 2.45 16.72 -5.55
N ALA A 648 1.70 16.45 -6.61
CA ALA A 648 0.40 15.80 -6.59
C ALA A 648 0.24 15.03 -7.91
N MET A 649 0.55 13.72 -7.89
CA MET A 649 0.58 12.86 -9.08
C MET A 649 -0.74 12.86 -9.85
N GLY A 650 -1.87 12.94 -9.15
CA GLY A 650 -3.20 13.01 -9.77
C GLY A 650 -3.48 14.33 -10.50
N ALA A 651 -2.82 15.41 -10.10
CA ALA A 651 -2.93 16.71 -10.76
C ALA A 651 -1.96 16.83 -11.95
N ASN A 652 -0.72 16.37 -11.79
CA ASN A 652 0.30 16.37 -12.84
C ASN A 652 1.37 15.29 -12.56
N ASP A 653 1.20 14.12 -13.19
CA ASP A 653 2.11 12.99 -13.07
C ASP A 653 3.48 13.26 -13.70
N LEU A 654 3.53 13.97 -14.83
CA LEU A 654 4.79 14.38 -15.45
C LEU A 654 5.63 15.30 -14.56
N GLN A 655 4.98 16.24 -13.86
CA GLN A 655 5.67 17.10 -12.90
C GLN A 655 6.24 16.29 -11.72
N THR A 656 5.49 15.28 -11.25
CA THR A 656 5.93 14.40 -10.17
C THR A 656 7.17 13.62 -10.56
N VAL A 657 7.18 13.01 -11.76
CA VAL A 657 8.35 12.28 -12.30
C VAL A 657 9.57 13.20 -12.37
N ARG A 658 9.41 14.41 -12.92
CA ARG A 658 10.50 15.39 -13.03
C ARG A 658 11.02 15.85 -11.68
N ALA A 659 10.13 16.13 -10.71
CA ALA A 659 10.52 16.56 -9.38
C ALA A 659 11.39 15.51 -8.66
N ILE A 660 11.01 14.22 -8.77
CA ILE A 660 11.76 13.12 -8.17
C ILE A 660 13.15 12.96 -8.81
N ILE A 661 13.25 13.11 -10.14
CA ILE A 661 14.53 13.02 -10.85
C ILE A 661 15.43 14.22 -10.54
N GLU A 662 14.88 15.44 -10.57
CA GLU A 662 15.63 16.66 -10.25
C GLU A 662 16.12 16.67 -8.79
N ALA A 663 15.30 16.21 -7.84
CA ALA A 663 15.67 16.08 -6.44
C ALA A 663 16.86 15.12 -6.25
N GLU A 664 16.83 13.96 -6.91
CA GLU A 664 17.90 12.96 -6.77
C GLU A 664 19.20 13.38 -7.45
N GLN A 665 19.12 14.15 -8.53
CA GLN A 665 20.28 14.69 -9.24
C GLN A 665 20.93 15.88 -8.53
N TYR A 666 20.20 16.54 -7.61
CA TYR A 666 20.72 17.67 -6.86
C TYR A 666 21.80 17.22 -5.88
N GLU A 667 22.99 17.82 -5.95
CA GLU A 667 24.12 17.51 -5.06
C GLU A 667 23.98 18.25 -3.71
N GLY A 668 22.90 17.97 -2.99
CA GLY A 668 22.59 18.59 -1.69
C GLY A 668 21.32 18.01 -1.08
N THR A 669 20.77 18.68 -0.07
CA THR A 669 19.54 18.20 0.57
C THR A 669 18.33 18.49 -0.31
N SER A 670 17.53 17.47 -0.58
CA SER A 670 16.28 17.56 -1.34
C SER A 670 15.08 17.18 -0.47
N ILE A 671 13.95 17.87 -0.62
CA ILE A 671 12.68 17.50 0.01
C ILE A 671 11.53 17.56 -0.98
N ILE A 672 10.78 16.47 -1.05
CA ILE A 672 9.57 16.30 -1.86
C ILE A 672 8.40 16.09 -0.91
N ILE A 673 7.39 16.95 -1.01
CA ILE A 673 6.15 16.86 -0.22
C ILE A 673 5.03 16.41 -1.16
N ALA A 674 4.58 15.18 -0.98
CA ALA A 674 3.65 14.50 -1.88
C ALA A 674 2.25 14.38 -1.26
N TYR A 675 1.25 14.99 -1.91
CA TYR A 675 -0.15 14.86 -1.48
C TYR A 675 -0.61 13.40 -1.63
N SER A 676 -0.97 12.79 -0.50
CA SER A 676 -1.22 11.36 -0.39
C SER A 676 -2.65 11.08 0.10
N PRO A 677 -3.62 10.82 -0.81
CA PRO A 677 -4.95 10.34 -0.49
C PRO A 677 -4.99 9.20 0.54
N CYS A 678 -5.88 9.29 1.52
CA CYS A 678 -6.01 8.30 2.59
C CYS A 678 -7.47 7.99 2.90
N ILE A 679 -7.75 6.74 3.33
CA ILE A 679 -9.09 6.33 3.80
C ILE A 679 -9.62 7.23 4.93
N ALA A 680 -8.73 7.85 5.71
CA ALA A 680 -9.06 8.78 6.79
C ALA A 680 -9.72 10.08 6.28
N HIS A 681 -9.57 10.41 5.00
CA HIS A 681 -10.26 11.55 4.38
C HIS A 681 -11.76 11.26 4.19
N GLY A 682 -12.13 9.98 4.09
CA GLY A 682 -13.51 9.53 4.06
C GLY A 682 -14.21 9.75 2.72
N TYR A 683 -13.57 9.33 1.64
CA TYR A 683 -14.14 9.19 0.29
C TYR A 683 -13.62 7.89 -0.36
N ASP A 684 -14.18 7.50 -1.51
CA ASP A 684 -13.73 6.31 -2.25
C ASP A 684 -12.39 6.60 -2.95
N LEU A 685 -11.33 5.88 -2.53
CA LEU A 685 -9.97 6.12 -3.01
C LEU A 685 -9.75 5.81 -4.49
N LYS A 686 -10.70 5.16 -5.18
CA LYS A 686 -10.64 5.11 -6.66
C LYS A 686 -10.63 6.51 -7.29
N HIS A 687 -11.18 7.51 -6.60
CA HIS A 687 -11.15 8.91 -7.02
C HIS A 687 -9.92 9.67 -6.52
N GLY A 688 -8.93 8.99 -5.94
CA GLY A 688 -7.74 9.60 -5.33
C GLY A 688 -7.05 10.59 -6.27
N PHE A 689 -6.78 10.19 -7.52
CA PHE A 689 -6.14 11.04 -8.53
C PHE A 689 -6.97 12.30 -8.86
N THR A 690 -8.27 12.13 -9.07
CA THR A 690 -9.20 13.23 -9.28
C THR A 690 -9.21 14.18 -8.09
N GLN A 691 -9.19 13.65 -6.86
CA GLN A 691 -9.20 14.47 -5.66
C GLN A 691 -7.89 15.25 -5.49
N GLN A 692 -6.72 14.70 -5.84
CA GLN A 692 -5.47 15.48 -5.87
C GLN A 692 -5.57 16.63 -6.87
N LYS A 693 -6.16 16.38 -8.05
CA LYS A 693 -6.38 17.42 -9.05
C LYS A 693 -7.29 18.54 -8.54
N LEU A 694 -8.37 18.20 -7.83
CA LEU A 694 -9.26 19.19 -7.21
C LEU A 694 -8.56 19.96 -6.08
N ALA A 695 -7.68 19.33 -5.30
CA ALA A 695 -6.86 20.00 -4.29
C ALA A 695 -5.97 21.09 -4.93
N VAL A 696 -5.34 20.80 -6.07
CA VAL A 696 -4.50 21.76 -6.80
C VAL A 696 -5.34 22.83 -7.50
N ASP A 697 -6.40 22.43 -8.22
CA ASP A 697 -7.27 23.37 -8.93
C ASP A 697 -8.04 24.28 -7.97
N SER A 698 -8.24 23.92 -6.69
CA SER A 698 -8.83 24.81 -5.67
C SER A 698 -7.82 25.75 -5.00
N GLY A 699 -6.52 25.57 -5.26
CA GLY A 699 -5.44 26.27 -4.56
C GLY A 699 -5.14 25.73 -3.16
N TYR A 700 -5.82 24.67 -2.72
CA TYR A 700 -5.54 24.02 -1.44
C TYR A 700 -4.12 23.44 -1.38
N TRP A 701 -3.66 22.88 -2.50
CA TRP A 701 -2.33 22.29 -2.65
C TRP A 701 -1.55 22.99 -3.77
N PRO A 702 -0.68 23.97 -3.47
CA PRO A 702 0.16 24.58 -4.50
C PRO A 702 1.17 23.57 -5.04
N MET A 703 1.39 23.59 -6.36
CA MET A 703 2.41 22.75 -7.01
C MET A 703 3.55 23.59 -7.57
N PHE A 704 4.78 23.26 -7.18
CA PHE A 704 5.98 23.96 -7.62
C PHE A 704 7.23 23.11 -7.42
N ARG A 705 8.34 23.59 -7.99
CA ARG A 705 9.71 23.13 -7.71
C ARG A 705 10.59 24.34 -7.46
N TYR A 706 11.43 24.26 -6.44
CA TYR A 706 12.48 25.19 -6.08
C TYR A 706 13.81 24.49 -6.30
N ASN A 707 14.59 24.94 -7.28
CA ASN A 707 15.92 24.38 -7.57
C ASN A 707 17.00 25.44 -7.31
N PRO A 708 17.79 25.29 -6.23
CA PRO A 708 18.87 26.23 -5.85
C PRO A 708 19.91 26.48 -6.95
N GLU A 709 20.20 25.50 -7.81
CA GLU A 709 21.20 25.65 -8.88
C GLU A 709 20.86 26.76 -9.88
N ASN A 710 19.58 27.15 -9.97
CA ASN A 710 19.16 28.24 -10.85
C ASN A 710 19.66 29.60 -10.35
N ILE A 711 19.90 29.77 -9.05
CA ILE A 711 20.40 31.03 -8.47
C ILE A 711 21.76 31.38 -9.08
N GLN A 712 22.68 30.42 -9.10
CA GLN A 712 24.01 30.57 -9.71
C GLN A 712 23.95 30.83 -11.23
N LYS A 713 22.83 30.47 -11.87
CA LYS A 713 22.56 30.72 -13.30
C LYS A 713 21.81 32.03 -13.54
N GLY A 714 21.59 32.85 -12.50
CA GLY A 714 20.81 34.10 -12.57
C GLY A 714 19.32 33.91 -12.83
N LYS A 715 18.81 32.69 -12.65
CA LYS A 715 17.42 32.31 -12.90
C LYS A 715 16.68 32.17 -11.59
N ASN A 716 15.38 32.45 -11.60
CA ASN A 716 14.56 32.24 -10.43
C ASN A 716 14.53 30.73 -10.07
N PRO A 717 14.88 30.35 -8.83
CA PRO A 717 14.87 28.96 -8.39
C PRO A 717 13.46 28.40 -8.29
N LEU A 718 12.44 29.22 -8.02
CA LEU A 718 11.06 28.79 -7.87
C LEU A 718 10.31 28.80 -9.21
N LYS A 719 9.87 27.62 -9.63
CA LYS A 719 8.97 27.42 -10.75
C LYS A 719 7.61 26.90 -10.27
N LEU A 720 6.58 27.71 -10.47
CA LEU A 720 5.19 27.30 -10.30
C LEU A 720 4.81 26.33 -11.43
N ASP A 721 4.32 25.15 -11.07
CA ASP A 721 3.87 24.12 -12.01
C ASP A 721 2.34 24.06 -12.16
N TYR A 722 1.64 25.09 -11.67
CA TYR A 722 0.20 25.31 -11.88
C TYR A 722 -0.13 26.80 -12.02
N LYS A 723 -1.33 27.13 -12.54
CA LYS A 723 -1.73 28.50 -12.89
C LYS A 723 -2.52 29.24 -11.78
N GLY A 724 -2.58 28.68 -10.58
CA GLY A 724 -3.40 29.19 -9.48
C GLY A 724 -4.79 28.55 -9.39
N PRO A 725 -5.61 28.98 -8.41
CA PRO A 725 -6.95 28.45 -8.16
C PRO A 725 -7.91 28.70 -9.33
N LYS A 726 -8.68 27.69 -9.71
CA LYS A 726 -9.69 27.67 -10.79
C LYS A 726 -11.09 27.29 -10.29
N ILE A 727 -11.18 26.59 -9.16
CA ILE A 727 -12.45 26.17 -8.55
C ILE A 727 -12.53 26.68 -7.11
N PRO A 728 -13.75 26.88 -6.57
CA PRO A 728 -13.95 27.12 -5.14
C PRO A 728 -13.39 26.01 -4.25
N LEU A 729 -12.89 26.36 -3.07
CA LEU A 729 -12.35 25.40 -2.08
C LEU A 729 -13.40 24.37 -1.62
N GLN A 730 -14.68 24.75 -1.60
CA GLN A 730 -15.77 23.86 -1.22
C GLN A 730 -15.89 22.66 -2.17
N ASP A 731 -15.57 22.85 -3.46
CA ASP A 731 -15.72 21.81 -4.50
C ASP A 731 -14.65 20.71 -4.35
N TYR A 732 -13.55 21.00 -3.65
CA TYR A 732 -12.58 20.01 -3.17
C TYR A 732 -12.99 19.44 -1.82
N THR A 733 -13.14 20.30 -0.81
CA THR A 733 -13.29 19.88 0.60
C THR A 733 -14.56 19.08 0.86
N TYR A 734 -15.69 19.42 0.24
CA TYR A 734 -16.98 18.74 0.50
C TYR A 734 -17.15 17.40 -0.22
N ASN A 735 -16.16 16.96 -1.00
CA ASN A 735 -16.05 15.57 -1.45
C ASN A 735 -15.57 14.64 -0.33
N GLU A 736 -14.99 15.19 0.75
CA GLU A 736 -14.38 14.41 1.82
C GLU A 736 -15.23 14.47 3.09
N THR A 737 -15.45 13.30 3.70
CA THR A 737 -16.24 13.23 4.94
C THR A 737 -15.59 14.02 6.07
N ARG A 738 -14.25 14.13 6.12
CA ARG A 738 -13.53 14.89 7.16
C ARG A 738 -13.89 16.39 7.19
N TYR A 739 -14.41 16.97 6.11
CA TYR A 739 -14.98 18.33 6.13
C TYR A 739 -16.51 18.30 6.19
N LYS A 740 -17.14 17.42 5.43
CA LYS A 740 -18.61 17.34 5.32
C LYS A 740 -19.30 16.98 6.64
N MET A 741 -18.64 16.27 7.54
CA MET A 741 -19.22 15.97 8.85
C MET A 741 -19.39 17.23 9.71
N LEU A 742 -18.51 18.22 9.56
CA LEU A 742 -18.57 19.47 10.32
C LEU A 742 -19.78 20.31 9.91
N THR A 743 -20.19 20.26 8.64
CA THR A 743 -21.39 20.98 8.17
C THR A 743 -22.68 20.44 8.79
N LYS A 744 -22.66 19.20 9.30
CA LYS A 744 -23.79 18.58 10.01
C LYS A 744 -23.73 18.78 11.51
N SER A 745 -22.54 18.68 12.11
CA SER A 745 -22.37 18.80 13.57
C SER A 745 -22.30 20.24 14.05
N MET A 746 -21.64 21.14 13.30
CA MET A 746 -21.42 22.54 13.65
C MET A 746 -21.52 23.46 12.41
N PRO A 747 -22.72 23.67 11.84
CA PRO A 747 -22.90 24.31 10.53
C PRO A 747 -22.28 25.71 10.42
N GLU A 748 -22.48 26.57 11.42
CA GLU A 748 -21.96 27.95 11.40
C GLU A 748 -20.43 27.99 11.50
N ARG A 749 -19.83 27.09 12.29
CA ARG A 749 -18.39 26.95 12.36
C ARG A 749 -17.81 26.43 11.04
N ALA A 750 -18.50 25.49 10.39
CA ALA A 750 -18.08 24.97 9.08
C ALA A 750 -18.04 26.08 8.02
N LYS A 751 -19.09 26.92 7.95
CA LYS A 751 -19.12 28.09 7.05
C LYS A 751 -17.97 29.05 7.31
N LYS A 752 -17.72 29.39 8.59
CA LYS A 752 -16.60 30.28 8.98
C LYS A 752 -15.25 29.70 8.57
N LEU A 753 -14.98 28.43 8.86
CA LEU A 753 -13.70 27.80 8.55
C LEU A 753 -13.50 27.61 7.03
N LEU A 754 -14.56 27.34 6.27
CA LEU A 754 -14.49 27.30 4.81
C LEU A 754 -14.12 28.66 4.22
N ALA A 755 -14.73 29.75 4.71
CA ALA A 755 -14.41 31.10 4.26
C ALA A 755 -12.94 31.47 4.56
N LEU A 756 -12.49 31.20 5.80
CA LEU A 756 -11.08 31.39 6.17
C LEU A 756 -10.14 30.53 5.33
N GLY A 757 -10.53 29.29 5.00
CA GLY A 757 -9.73 28.40 4.18
C GLY A 757 -9.60 28.89 2.75
N GLN A 758 -10.69 29.43 2.19
CA GLN A 758 -10.70 29.99 0.85
C GLN A 758 -9.79 31.22 0.73
N GLU A 759 -9.80 32.11 1.72
CA GLU A 759 -8.88 33.25 1.76
C GLU A 759 -7.44 32.79 1.96
N HIS A 760 -7.19 31.85 2.87
CA HIS A 760 -5.85 31.31 3.08
C HIS A 760 -5.27 30.66 1.80
N ALA A 761 -6.07 29.92 1.04
CA ALA A 761 -5.62 29.35 -0.24
C ALA A 761 -5.21 30.43 -1.26
N LYS A 762 -5.92 31.57 -1.29
CA LYS A 762 -5.56 32.72 -2.14
C LYS A 762 -4.27 33.39 -1.66
N GLU A 763 -4.10 33.54 -0.34
CA GLU A 763 -2.89 34.12 0.26
C GLU A 763 -1.65 33.27 -0.04
N VAL A 764 -1.74 31.94 0.16
CA VAL A 764 -0.66 31.00 -0.15
C VAL A 764 -0.28 31.08 -1.62
N TRP A 765 -1.26 31.06 -2.53
CA TRP A 765 -1.00 31.26 -3.96
C TRP A 765 -0.26 32.58 -4.23
N LYS A 766 -0.69 33.69 -3.60
CA LYS A 766 -0.07 35.00 -3.83
C LYS A 766 1.38 35.03 -3.35
N ILE A 767 1.69 34.38 -2.22
CA ILE A 767 3.05 34.26 -1.70
C ILE A 767 3.95 33.55 -2.73
N TYR A 768 3.54 32.36 -3.19
CA TYR A 768 4.35 31.60 -4.14
C TYR A 768 4.45 32.27 -5.52
N GLN A 769 3.37 32.95 -5.96
CA GLN A 769 3.41 33.79 -7.17
C GLN A 769 4.44 34.91 -7.05
N ASN A 770 4.48 35.60 -5.91
CA ASN A 770 5.46 36.66 -5.69
C ASN A 770 6.89 36.10 -5.71
N MET A 771 7.13 34.96 -5.04
CA MET A 771 8.45 34.30 -5.05
C MET A 771 8.87 33.90 -6.47
N ALA A 772 7.97 33.37 -7.29
CA ALA A 772 8.22 33.01 -8.69
C ALA A 772 8.48 34.23 -9.60
N SER A 773 8.15 35.44 -9.15
CA SER A 773 8.33 36.69 -9.89
C SER A 773 9.57 37.49 -9.48
N MET A 774 10.28 37.06 -8.44
CA MET A 774 11.51 37.73 -7.98
C MET A 774 12.62 37.63 -9.05
N ASP A 775 13.42 38.69 -9.16
CA ASP A 775 14.56 38.76 -10.08
C ASP A 775 15.86 38.27 -9.41
N TYR A 776 16.54 37.34 -10.08
CA TYR A 776 17.80 36.73 -9.65
C TYR A 776 18.98 37.06 -10.59
N SER A 777 18.77 37.91 -11.60
CA SER A 777 19.79 38.25 -12.60
C SER A 777 21.07 38.90 -12.02
N HIS A 778 20.98 39.49 -10.82
CA HIS A 778 22.10 40.13 -10.13
C HIS A 778 23.15 39.12 -9.60
N PHE A 779 22.78 37.86 -9.36
CA PHE A 779 23.70 36.84 -8.83
C PHE A 779 24.79 36.37 -9.82
N VAL A 780 24.68 36.73 -11.10
CA VAL A 780 25.67 36.34 -12.14
C VAL A 780 26.77 37.38 -12.30
N LYS A 781 26.56 38.62 -11.85
CA LYS A 781 27.40 39.77 -12.21
C LYS A 781 28.78 39.80 -11.53
N ASP A 782 29.01 39.02 -10.48
CA ASP A 782 30.26 39.09 -9.69
C ASP A 782 31.31 38.03 -10.07
N ASN A 783 31.03 37.15 -11.05
CA ASN A 783 31.96 36.07 -11.46
C ASN A 783 32.74 36.36 -12.76
N GLU A 784 32.55 37.53 -13.39
CA GLU A 784 33.28 37.93 -14.60
C GLU A 784 34.42 38.94 -14.35
N GLU A 785 34.55 39.52 -13.16
CA GLU A 785 35.65 40.45 -12.84
C GLU A 785 36.93 39.78 -12.30
N ASP A 786 36.92 38.46 -12.04
CA ASP A 786 38.07 37.69 -11.52
C ASP A 786 38.57 36.59 -12.49
N LYS A 787 38.44 36.80 -13.81
CA LYS A 787 39.04 35.92 -14.84
C LYS A 787 40.15 36.58 -15.65
#